data_AF-A0A7X8IPT8-F1
#
_entry.id   AF-A0A7X8IPT8-F1
#
_cell.length_a   1.000
_cell.length_b   1.000
_cell.length_c   1.000
_cell.angle_alpha   90.00
_cell.angle_beta   90.00
_cell.angle_gamma   90.00
#
_symmetry.space_group_name_H-M   'P 1'
#
loop_
_entity.id
_entity.type
_entity.pdbx_description
1 polymer ?
#
loop_
_entity_poly.entity_id
_entity_poly.type
_entity_poly.pdbx_seq_one_letter_code
_entity_poly.pdbx_strand_id
1 'polypeptide(L)'
;MKRNILSMVVLVASLVFSLSFAYGNTGRMPIRSHKAVFGICINEIMASNETTIADSDGDFEDWVELWNLSEEPVSLEGWGLSDKASEPFRWVFPNVALQPNQFILVWCSKKDRSVAGAPLHTNFGISASGEALYLTHPSGEQADFVPATALQTDISLGRYPDGTGPWFFFDEPTPGALNTTQHYEELLAPPVFSLPGGFYTQAFQLEISHPDPEVVIVYTLDGSEPDLGNLNGTTYQYKNSYQLKASDPPTPLLENSYQSQLYELPLFIQDRSVEANKMSLMSSTNDFNPTYIPSAKIRKGTVVRAKGFKPGAIASTAVSHTYFVFTEGRDKYQFPVISLSVQEDLFFDYEKGISTAGIDFDTWRQNNPSVSPTGSAANIGNWRRQGVLWEYPAHIEFFETESNIAALNQGIGFRIHGGLSRKYRKKSLLIYARDIYGTSSLDHSIFKDQPYNSYKRLILRNSGNDYHRTLIKDASIQEICSQLNFDTQAYQPSVLFINGEYWGLYNIGERYDKHYLARVYGVDAENLDLLELRTGIMEGDRIHYYAMMSYFLDHDLSNPTHYEHAKTLMDMDNFINYHIAQIFCRNHDWPQNNIKYWRLRTDSYIPNAPLGHDGRWRWLMYDMDYAFYPTAESSKDNSLRLFLNGDTQSAKLINPLLQNEDFKNTFINRFADLMNSHFQPSRMVDIIQKNQALVSPEVAENYARWKAPSRNSWNNYFNLMITFANDRPQYQRQHIRSRFGIASDVTITLDVNNDLQGTVRINSIDICEATPGIPEAPYPWDGIYFHNIPIEVEAKAAPGYTFSHWEGDAEGTEPILSLVPQEDLYLKAVFTENAVNEADIIHYWHFNSLPSGTLTEVESDYSAVGTALITYPGSGAGYLDTRTHRAADPVSNLNLLMDQEPDQGAVLRVRNPSNTRELIVSAP
;
A
#
# COMPACT_ATOMS: atom_id res chain seq x y z
N MET A 1 35.11 -7.71 -30.74
CA MET A 1 34.47 -8.14 -29.47
C MET A 1 33.07 -8.70 -29.74
N LYS A 2 32.96 -9.59 -30.75
CA LYS A 2 31.75 -10.31 -31.19
C LYS A 2 32.14 -11.78 -31.18
N ARG A 3 31.50 -12.58 -30.31
CA ARG A 3 31.78 -13.98 -29.90
C ARG A 3 32.12 -13.98 -28.41
N ASN A 4 31.10 -14.19 -27.56
CA ASN A 4 31.17 -14.75 -26.20
C ASN A 4 29.87 -14.55 -25.39
N ILE A 5 28.78 -14.04 -25.97
CA ILE A 5 27.48 -13.95 -25.27
C ILE A 5 26.51 -15.09 -25.66
N LEU A 6 26.73 -15.76 -26.81
CA LEU A 6 25.86 -16.86 -27.25
C LEU A 6 26.07 -18.18 -26.49
N SER A 7 27.18 -18.33 -25.77
CA SER A 7 27.53 -19.60 -25.09
C SER A 7 27.03 -19.70 -23.64
N MET A 8 26.54 -18.59 -23.06
CA MET A 8 26.06 -18.56 -21.68
C MET A 8 24.52 -18.67 -21.59
N VAL A 9 23.81 -18.29 -22.67
CA VAL A 9 22.34 -18.42 -22.77
C VAL A 9 21.92 -19.86 -23.11
N VAL A 10 22.76 -20.64 -23.79
CA VAL A 10 22.47 -22.05 -24.11
C VAL A 10 22.74 -22.98 -22.91
N LEU A 11 23.58 -22.57 -21.95
CA LEU A 11 23.89 -23.40 -20.76
C LEU A 11 22.79 -23.35 -19.69
N VAL A 12 22.07 -22.23 -19.56
CA VAL A 12 20.93 -22.12 -18.63
C VAL A 12 19.70 -22.86 -19.17
N ALA A 13 19.46 -22.82 -20.48
CA ALA A 13 18.41 -23.61 -21.14
C ALA A 13 18.67 -25.13 -21.05
N SER A 14 19.94 -25.56 -21.00
CA SER A 14 20.30 -26.99 -20.92
C SER A 14 20.35 -27.53 -19.48
N LEU A 15 20.51 -26.67 -18.47
CA LEU A 15 20.43 -27.06 -17.05
C LEU A 15 18.98 -27.18 -16.56
N VAL A 16 18.06 -26.39 -17.12
CA VAL A 16 16.61 -26.54 -16.87
C VAL A 16 16.07 -27.77 -17.61
N PHE A 17 16.65 -28.15 -18.76
CA PHE A 17 16.26 -29.35 -19.51
C PHE A 17 16.75 -30.69 -18.91
N SER A 18 17.66 -30.67 -17.93
CA SER A 18 18.22 -31.88 -17.32
C SER A 18 17.75 -32.17 -15.88
N LEU A 19 16.89 -31.31 -15.30
CA LEU A 19 16.16 -31.62 -14.06
C LEU A 19 14.70 -32.07 -14.28
N SER A 20 14.14 -31.88 -15.48
CA SER A 20 12.77 -32.33 -15.80
C SER A 20 12.68 -33.79 -16.26
N PHE A 21 13.81 -34.50 -16.41
CA PHE A 21 13.85 -35.91 -16.86
C PHE A 21 13.93 -36.92 -15.71
N ALA A 22 13.57 -36.53 -14.49
CA ALA A 22 13.46 -37.44 -13.34
C ALA A 22 12.02 -37.79 -12.93
N TYR A 23 10.98 -37.24 -13.59
CA TYR A 23 9.57 -37.53 -13.28
C TYR A 23 8.72 -37.99 -14.47
N GLY A 24 9.32 -38.20 -15.65
CA GLY A 24 8.62 -38.62 -16.87
C GLY A 24 8.70 -40.13 -17.16
N ASN A 25 8.25 -40.99 -16.25
CA ASN A 25 7.74 -42.35 -16.51
C ASN A 25 7.55 -43.11 -15.20
N THR A 26 6.57 -42.70 -14.38
CA THR A 26 5.96 -43.63 -13.44
C THR A 26 4.57 -43.93 -13.96
N GLY A 27 4.36 -45.18 -14.35
CA GLY A 27 3.13 -45.59 -15.00
C GLY A 27 1.91 -45.31 -14.14
N ARG A 28 0.82 -44.90 -14.81
CA ARG A 28 -0.58 -45.09 -14.44
C ARG A 28 -0.76 -45.94 -13.18
N MET A 29 -0.73 -45.32 -12.01
CA MET A 29 -1.26 -45.92 -10.79
C MET A 29 -1.82 -44.80 -9.92
N PRO A 30 -3.11 -44.86 -9.52
CA PRO A 30 -3.64 -43.96 -8.50
C PRO A 30 -2.79 -44.05 -7.23
N ILE A 31 -2.59 -42.92 -6.55
CA ILE A 31 -1.94 -42.85 -5.24
C ILE A 31 -2.68 -43.85 -4.33
N ARG A 32 -1.99 -44.92 -3.92
CA ARG A 32 -2.60 -46.02 -3.17
C ARG A 32 -3.15 -45.49 -1.85
N SER A 33 -4.45 -45.67 -1.60
CA SER A 33 -5.06 -45.44 -0.30
C SER A 33 -4.48 -46.42 0.73
N HIS A 34 -4.06 -45.91 1.89
CA HIS A 34 -3.84 -46.75 3.06
C HIS A 34 -5.22 -47.18 3.56
N LYS A 35 -5.43 -48.48 3.80
CA LYS A 35 -6.69 -48.97 4.37
C LYS A 35 -6.79 -48.39 5.79
N ALA A 36 -7.83 -47.61 6.10
CA ALA A 36 -7.99 -47.01 7.43
C ALA A 36 -8.02 -48.11 8.50
N VAL A 37 -6.93 -48.23 9.27
CA VAL A 37 -6.75 -49.29 10.29
C VAL A 37 -7.61 -49.00 11.53
N PHE A 38 -8.01 -47.74 11.72
CA PHE A 38 -8.68 -47.23 12.93
C PHE A 38 -10.10 -46.68 12.69
N GLY A 39 -10.71 -46.93 11.51
CA GLY A 39 -12.09 -46.53 11.21
C GLY A 39 -12.31 -45.04 10.91
N ILE A 40 -11.30 -44.18 11.10
CA ILE A 40 -11.33 -42.75 10.75
C ILE A 40 -10.32 -42.48 9.65
N CYS A 41 -10.71 -41.66 8.68
CA CYS A 41 -9.84 -41.20 7.59
C CYS A 41 -10.00 -39.69 7.36
N ILE A 42 -9.04 -39.12 6.63
CA ILE A 42 -9.19 -37.80 6.03
C ILE A 42 -9.96 -37.97 4.72
N ASN A 43 -11.06 -37.25 4.54
CA ASN A 43 -11.97 -37.39 3.40
C ASN A 43 -11.80 -36.29 2.34
N GLU A 44 -11.72 -35.05 2.78
CA GLU A 44 -11.61 -33.87 1.91
C GLU A 44 -10.82 -32.77 2.61
N ILE A 45 -10.04 -31.99 1.85
CA ILE A 45 -9.28 -30.84 2.36
C ILE A 45 -9.39 -29.65 1.42
N MET A 46 -9.31 -28.45 1.99
CA MET A 46 -9.17 -27.20 1.27
C MET A 46 -8.12 -26.33 1.96
N ALA A 47 -7.07 -25.98 1.21
CA ALA A 47 -5.93 -25.20 1.71
C ALA A 47 -5.98 -23.71 1.31
N SER A 48 -7.06 -23.29 0.63
CA SER A 48 -7.34 -21.90 0.31
C SER A 48 -8.84 -21.76 0.07
N ASN A 49 -9.54 -21.21 1.06
CA ASN A 49 -10.99 -21.06 1.08
C ASN A 49 -11.32 -19.58 1.08
N GLU A 50 -12.15 -19.12 0.13
CA GLU A 50 -12.52 -17.70 0.05
C GLU A 50 -14.02 -17.51 -0.13
N THR A 51 -14.70 -18.49 -0.75
CA THR A 51 -16.15 -18.42 -0.99
C THR A 51 -16.90 -19.69 -0.65
N THR A 52 -16.20 -20.82 -0.49
CA THR A 52 -16.82 -22.14 -0.29
C THR A 52 -17.63 -22.20 1.00
N ILE A 53 -17.01 -21.95 2.15
CA ILE A 53 -17.68 -22.02 3.45
C ILE A 53 -16.99 -21.14 4.50
N ALA A 54 -17.77 -20.35 5.24
CA ALA A 54 -17.23 -19.57 6.37
C ALA A 54 -17.32 -20.35 7.69
N ASP A 55 -16.40 -20.07 8.61
CA ASP A 55 -16.42 -20.56 9.98
C ASP A 55 -17.47 -19.82 10.83
N SER A 56 -17.53 -20.14 12.14
CA SER A 56 -18.49 -19.51 13.06
C SER A 56 -18.24 -18.01 13.30
N ASP A 57 -17.06 -17.51 12.98
CA ASP A 57 -16.67 -16.11 13.13
C ASP A 57 -16.92 -15.31 11.83
N GLY A 58 -17.22 -16.01 10.73
CA GLY A 58 -17.43 -15.43 9.40
C GLY A 58 -16.17 -15.41 8.53
N ASP A 59 -15.09 -16.07 8.96
CA ASP A 59 -13.83 -16.16 8.24
C ASP A 59 -13.83 -17.39 7.32
N PHE A 60 -13.24 -17.27 6.13
CA PHE A 60 -13.06 -18.41 5.21
C PHE A 60 -11.71 -19.08 5.47
N GLU A 61 -11.70 -19.96 6.46
CA GLU A 61 -10.48 -20.65 6.91
C GLU A 61 -10.21 -21.90 6.08
N ASP A 62 -8.93 -22.30 5.98
CA ASP A 62 -8.56 -23.64 5.51
C ASP A 62 -9.28 -24.70 6.34
N TRP A 63 -9.57 -25.86 5.77
CA TRP A 63 -10.25 -26.91 6.51
C TRP A 63 -9.86 -28.31 6.05
N VAL A 64 -10.05 -29.24 6.98
CA VAL A 64 -9.92 -30.68 6.77
C VAL A 64 -11.16 -31.38 7.30
N GLU A 65 -11.69 -32.27 6.47
CA GLU A 65 -12.81 -33.13 6.80
C GLU A 65 -12.33 -34.53 7.18
N LEU A 66 -12.79 -35.02 8.32
CA LEU A 66 -12.64 -36.42 8.70
C LEU A 66 -13.98 -37.16 8.57
N TRP A 67 -13.89 -38.44 8.23
CA TRP A 67 -15.06 -39.30 8.09
C TRP A 67 -14.91 -40.60 8.91
N ASN A 68 -15.98 -41.01 9.60
CA ASN A 68 -16.06 -42.31 10.26
C ASN A 68 -16.63 -43.39 9.33
N LEU A 69 -15.75 -44.28 8.89
CA LEU A 69 -15.99 -45.41 8.00
C LEU A 69 -16.49 -46.66 8.71
N SER A 70 -16.43 -46.68 10.04
CA SER A 70 -16.77 -47.85 10.83
C SER A 70 -18.27 -47.92 11.11
N GLU A 71 -18.75 -49.12 11.44
CA GLU A 71 -20.14 -49.36 11.84
C GLU A 71 -20.41 -48.95 13.31
N GLU A 72 -19.39 -48.49 14.04
CA GLU A 72 -19.46 -48.13 15.45
C GLU A 72 -19.04 -46.66 15.68
N PRO A 73 -19.50 -46.02 16.76
CA PRO A 73 -19.00 -44.70 17.15
C PRO A 73 -17.50 -44.77 17.52
N VAL A 74 -16.71 -43.79 17.05
CA VAL A 74 -15.28 -43.67 17.38
C VAL A 74 -15.04 -42.38 18.16
N SER A 75 -14.31 -42.48 19.29
CA SER A 75 -13.83 -41.30 20.00
C SER A 75 -12.52 -40.80 19.38
N LEU A 76 -12.47 -39.50 19.10
CA LEU A 76 -11.28 -38.79 18.66
C LEU A 76 -10.41 -38.30 19.82
N GLU A 77 -10.75 -38.60 21.08
CA GLU A 77 -9.96 -38.16 22.23
C GLU A 77 -8.48 -38.59 22.11
N GLY A 78 -7.57 -37.61 22.10
CA GLY A 78 -6.13 -37.86 22.04
C GLY A 78 -5.58 -38.17 20.65
N TRP A 79 -6.40 -38.14 19.60
CA TRP A 79 -5.92 -38.24 18.22
C TRP A 79 -5.10 -36.99 17.86
N GLY A 80 -4.07 -37.14 17.03
CA GLY A 80 -3.22 -36.06 16.56
C GLY A 80 -3.55 -35.66 15.12
N LEU A 81 -3.54 -34.36 14.84
CA LEU A 81 -3.58 -33.77 13.51
C LEU A 81 -2.35 -32.89 13.33
N SER A 82 -1.65 -33.04 12.20
CA SER A 82 -0.40 -32.31 11.97
C SER A 82 -0.12 -32.11 10.49
N ASP A 83 0.54 -31.00 10.19
CA ASP A 83 1.18 -30.67 8.90
C ASP A 83 2.67 -31.10 8.87
N LYS A 84 3.18 -31.69 9.97
CA LYS A 84 4.59 -32.09 10.13
C LYS A 84 4.71 -33.52 10.63
N ALA A 85 5.34 -34.37 9.83
CA ALA A 85 5.62 -35.76 10.19
C ALA A 85 6.46 -35.90 11.48
N SER A 86 7.32 -34.93 11.78
CA SER A 86 8.15 -34.91 13.01
C SER A 86 7.38 -34.55 14.28
N GLU A 87 6.17 -34.01 14.15
CA GLU A 87 5.33 -33.54 15.26
C GLU A 87 3.90 -34.11 15.09
N PRO A 88 3.70 -35.44 15.20
CA PRO A 88 2.44 -36.10 14.82
C PRO A 88 1.23 -35.72 15.68
N PHE A 89 1.46 -35.06 16.83
CA PHE A 89 0.44 -34.56 17.77
C PHE A 89 0.50 -33.03 17.91
N ARG A 90 0.86 -32.31 16.83
CA ARG A 90 0.97 -30.84 16.83
C ARG A 90 -0.34 -30.16 17.27
N TRP A 91 -1.47 -30.70 16.86
CA TRP A 91 -2.78 -30.40 17.41
C TRP A 91 -3.48 -31.69 17.84
N VAL A 92 -4.13 -31.69 19.01
CA VAL A 92 -4.73 -32.89 19.61
C VAL A 92 -6.24 -32.70 19.75
N PHE A 93 -6.99 -33.70 19.29
CA PHE A 93 -8.44 -33.68 19.34
C PHE A 93 -8.96 -33.80 20.79
N PRO A 94 -10.00 -33.02 21.15
CA PRO A 94 -10.74 -33.22 22.39
C PRO A 94 -11.63 -34.46 22.33
N ASN A 95 -12.31 -34.78 23.42
CA ASN A 95 -13.24 -35.90 23.48
C ASN A 95 -14.50 -35.65 22.63
N VAL A 96 -14.40 -35.98 21.35
CA VAL A 96 -15.46 -35.89 20.34
C VAL A 96 -15.74 -37.28 19.80
N ALA A 97 -16.99 -37.71 19.90
CA ALA A 97 -17.43 -38.99 19.35
C ALA A 97 -18.05 -38.79 17.96
N LEU A 98 -17.47 -39.40 16.93
CA LEU A 98 -18.04 -39.47 15.58
C LEU A 98 -18.89 -40.74 15.45
N GLN A 99 -20.18 -40.57 15.13
CA GLN A 99 -21.08 -41.68 14.82
C GLN A 99 -20.72 -42.34 13.48
N PRO A 100 -21.19 -43.58 13.22
CA PRO A 100 -21.03 -44.22 11.92
C PRO A 100 -21.52 -43.32 10.77
N ASN A 101 -20.73 -43.20 9.71
CA ASN A 101 -20.97 -42.35 8.54
C ASN A 101 -21.01 -40.83 8.82
N GLN A 102 -20.57 -40.37 9.99
CA GLN A 102 -20.54 -38.95 10.32
C GLN A 102 -19.25 -38.28 9.84
N PHE A 103 -19.39 -37.08 9.26
CA PHE A 103 -18.29 -36.16 8.94
C PHE A 103 -18.05 -35.16 10.08
N ILE A 104 -16.81 -34.70 10.20
CA ILE A 104 -16.47 -33.53 11.02
C ILE A 104 -15.49 -32.63 10.27
N LEU A 105 -15.76 -31.33 10.29
CA LEU A 105 -14.85 -30.31 9.80
C LEU A 105 -13.97 -29.81 10.94
N VAL A 106 -12.69 -29.64 10.64
CA VAL A 106 -11.70 -29.00 11.50
C VAL A 106 -11.09 -27.84 10.72
N TRP A 107 -11.16 -26.63 11.27
CA TRP A 107 -10.62 -25.42 10.66
C TRP A 107 -9.12 -25.31 10.94
N CYS A 108 -8.31 -25.17 9.91
CA CYS A 108 -6.87 -24.97 10.00
C CYS A 108 -6.55 -23.47 10.01
N SER A 109 -6.80 -22.81 11.14
CA SER A 109 -6.90 -21.35 11.24
C SER A 109 -5.91 -20.68 12.20
N LYS A 110 -5.06 -21.46 12.89
CA LYS A 110 -4.17 -20.99 13.98
C LYS A 110 -4.91 -20.45 15.22
N LYS A 111 -6.24 -20.49 15.27
CA LYS A 111 -7.05 -20.02 16.41
C LYS A 111 -6.96 -20.96 17.63
N ASP A 112 -6.48 -22.20 17.46
CA ASP A 112 -6.22 -23.19 18.51
C ASP A 112 -7.39 -23.45 19.48
N ARG A 113 -8.58 -23.75 18.93
CA ARG A 113 -9.82 -24.03 19.68
C ARG A 113 -10.13 -25.52 19.68
N SER A 114 -10.09 -26.16 20.84
CA SER A 114 -10.28 -27.61 21.00
C SER A 114 -11.36 -27.96 22.04
N VAL A 115 -12.48 -27.22 22.06
CA VAL A 115 -13.59 -27.50 22.98
C VAL A 115 -14.58 -28.48 22.33
N ALA A 116 -14.85 -29.60 22.98
CA ALA A 116 -15.83 -30.58 22.50
C ALA A 116 -17.22 -29.95 22.34
N GLY A 117 -17.86 -30.17 21.19
CA GLY A 117 -19.18 -29.61 20.85
C GLY A 117 -19.16 -28.19 20.29
N ALA A 118 -18.00 -27.54 20.21
CA ALA A 118 -17.79 -26.28 19.50
C ALA A 118 -17.02 -26.52 18.18
N PRO A 119 -17.02 -25.56 17.23
CA PRO A 119 -16.13 -25.60 16.07
C PRO A 119 -14.67 -25.78 16.48
N LEU A 120 -13.98 -26.73 15.83
CA LEU A 120 -12.60 -27.08 16.13
C LEU A 120 -11.65 -26.29 15.23
N HIS A 121 -10.62 -25.71 15.83
CA HIS A 121 -9.61 -24.92 15.14
C HIS A 121 -8.21 -25.39 15.52
N THR A 122 -7.37 -25.72 14.55
CA THR A 122 -5.98 -26.09 14.81
C THR A 122 -5.12 -24.88 15.17
N ASN A 123 -3.93 -25.14 15.69
CA ASN A 123 -2.87 -24.13 15.91
C ASN A 123 -1.99 -23.90 14.68
N PHE A 124 -2.40 -24.38 13.50
CA PHE A 124 -1.70 -24.21 12.23
C PHE A 124 -2.69 -23.91 11.09
N GLY A 125 -2.16 -23.60 9.90
CA GLY A 125 -2.94 -23.48 8.64
C GLY A 125 -2.33 -24.40 7.59
N ILE A 126 -2.95 -24.55 6.41
CA ILE A 126 -2.45 -25.43 5.35
C ILE A 126 -1.87 -24.59 4.23
N SER A 127 -0.66 -24.90 3.76
CA SER A 127 -0.12 -24.19 2.59
C SER A 127 -0.83 -24.59 1.29
N ALA A 128 -1.48 -23.62 0.61
CA ALA A 128 -2.02 -23.79 -0.75
C ALA A 128 -0.97 -24.21 -1.80
N SER A 129 0.31 -23.90 -1.57
CA SER A 129 1.42 -24.35 -2.42
C SER A 129 1.74 -25.86 -2.30
N GLY A 130 1.13 -26.52 -1.32
CA GLY A 130 1.24 -27.95 -1.06
C GLY A 130 1.88 -28.25 0.29
N GLU A 131 1.09 -28.88 1.16
CA GLU A 131 1.53 -29.34 2.47
C GLU A 131 0.90 -30.69 2.79
N ALA A 132 1.67 -31.59 3.39
CA ALA A 132 1.18 -32.91 3.74
C ALA A 132 0.43 -32.85 5.08
N LEU A 133 -0.67 -33.59 5.21
CA LEU A 133 -1.40 -33.72 6.47
C LEU A 133 -1.34 -35.14 6.99
N TYR A 134 -1.24 -35.27 8.31
CA TYR A 134 -1.09 -36.53 9.02
C TYR A 134 -2.17 -36.62 10.09
N LEU A 135 -2.91 -37.72 10.08
CA LEU A 135 -3.83 -38.11 11.14
C LEU A 135 -3.18 -39.24 11.95
N THR A 136 -3.03 -39.06 13.25
CA THR A 136 -2.32 -39.99 14.14
C THR A 136 -3.26 -40.53 15.22
N HIS A 137 -3.29 -41.84 15.40
CA HIS A 137 -4.03 -42.50 16.46
C HIS A 137 -3.33 -42.28 17.83
N PRO A 138 -4.05 -42.26 18.98
CA PRO A 138 -3.45 -42.08 20.31
C PRO A 138 -2.32 -43.07 20.69
N SER A 139 -2.21 -44.20 20.00
CA SER A 139 -1.09 -45.14 20.15
C SER A 139 0.23 -44.63 19.58
N GLY A 140 0.21 -43.53 18.81
CA GLY A 140 1.35 -43.00 18.06
C GLY A 140 1.47 -43.54 16.64
N GLU A 141 0.57 -44.42 16.20
CA GLU A 141 0.55 -44.94 14.83
C GLU A 141 -0.18 -43.96 13.89
N GLN A 142 0.36 -43.74 12.69
CA GLN A 142 -0.28 -42.93 11.67
C GLN A 142 -1.54 -43.65 11.14
N ALA A 143 -2.71 -43.02 11.31
CA ALA A 143 -4.00 -43.56 10.90
C ALA A 143 -4.30 -43.27 9.42
N ASP A 144 -4.03 -42.05 8.96
CA ASP A 144 -4.21 -41.65 7.56
C ASP A 144 -3.27 -40.48 7.20
N PHE A 145 -3.17 -40.16 5.90
CA PHE A 145 -2.30 -39.12 5.37
C PHE A 145 -2.85 -38.52 4.07
N VAL A 146 -2.60 -37.22 3.90
CA VAL A 146 -2.78 -36.48 2.65
C VAL A 146 -1.41 -36.07 2.11
N PRO A 147 -1.08 -36.37 0.83
CA PRO A 147 0.17 -35.93 0.23
C PRO A 147 0.20 -34.41 0.07
N ALA A 148 1.41 -33.84 0.14
CA ALA A 148 1.64 -32.43 -0.19
C ALA A 148 1.20 -32.15 -1.62
N THR A 149 0.07 -31.45 -1.75
CA THR A 149 -0.62 -31.21 -3.02
C THR A 149 -0.95 -29.73 -3.11
N ALA A 150 -0.49 -29.06 -4.17
CA ALA A 150 -0.87 -27.67 -4.41
C ALA A 150 -2.36 -27.60 -4.75
N LEU A 151 -3.07 -26.64 -4.16
CA LEU A 151 -4.49 -26.40 -4.40
C LEU A 151 -4.70 -24.98 -4.89
N GLN A 152 -5.61 -24.82 -5.85
CA GLN A 152 -6.11 -23.50 -6.23
C GLN A 152 -7.18 -23.06 -5.21
N THR A 153 -7.39 -21.76 -5.09
CA THR A 153 -8.44 -21.20 -4.22
C THR A 153 -9.81 -21.79 -4.56
N ASP A 154 -10.56 -22.15 -3.53
CA ASP A 154 -11.87 -22.80 -3.59
C ASP A 154 -11.90 -24.14 -4.37
N ILE A 155 -10.74 -24.77 -4.59
CA ILE A 155 -10.62 -26.14 -5.11
C ILE A 155 -10.17 -27.06 -3.97
N SER A 156 -10.96 -28.08 -3.67
CA SER A 156 -10.62 -29.07 -2.65
C SER A 156 -9.94 -30.31 -3.24
N LEU A 157 -9.26 -31.05 -2.38
CA LEU A 157 -8.76 -32.40 -2.65
C LEU A 157 -9.57 -33.39 -1.81
N GLY A 158 -10.33 -34.27 -2.47
CA GLY A 158 -11.25 -35.22 -1.82
C GLY A 158 -11.06 -36.66 -2.30
N ARG A 159 -11.53 -37.63 -1.52
CA ARG A 159 -11.55 -39.05 -1.90
C ARG A 159 -12.81 -39.41 -2.68
N TYR A 160 -12.68 -40.19 -3.75
CA TYR A 160 -13.83 -40.79 -4.44
C TYR A 160 -13.62 -42.26 -4.81
N PRO A 161 -14.48 -43.21 -4.36
CA PRO A 161 -15.51 -43.02 -3.34
C PRO A 161 -14.93 -42.51 -2.02
N ASP A 162 -15.74 -41.81 -1.22
CA ASP A 162 -15.34 -41.26 0.08
C ASP A 162 -14.54 -42.28 0.91
N GLY A 163 -13.56 -41.78 1.67
CA GLY A 163 -12.75 -42.51 2.65
C GLY A 163 -11.89 -43.70 2.16
N THR A 164 -12.13 -44.22 0.96
CA THR A 164 -11.54 -45.47 0.47
C THR A 164 -10.90 -45.33 -0.89
N GLY A 165 -11.41 -44.40 -1.71
CA GLY A 165 -10.94 -44.10 -3.04
C GLY A 165 -9.63 -43.30 -3.08
N PRO A 166 -9.05 -43.14 -4.29
CA PRO A 166 -7.95 -42.23 -4.52
C PRO A 166 -8.40 -40.76 -4.37
N TRP A 167 -7.40 -39.89 -4.31
CA TRP A 167 -7.60 -38.44 -4.24
C TRP A 167 -7.90 -37.85 -5.62
N PHE A 168 -8.86 -36.95 -5.66
CA PHE A 168 -9.24 -36.15 -6.83
C PHE A 168 -9.44 -34.69 -6.42
N PHE A 169 -9.39 -33.80 -7.40
CA PHE A 169 -9.74 -32.39 -7.21
C PHE A 169 -11.24 -32.18 -7.44
N PHE A 170 -11.84 -31.26 -6.69
CA PHE A 170 -13.23 -30.86 -6.85
C PHE A 170 -13.32 -29.33 -6.95
N ASP A 171 -13.96 -28.85 -8.01
CA ASP A 171 -14.30 -27.44 -8.22
C ASP A 171 -15.65 -27.05 -7.60
N GLU A 172 -16.43 -28.05 -7.18
CA GLU A 172 -17.59 -27.93 -6.31
C GLU A 172 -17.34 -28.78 -5.04
N PRO A 173 -16.62 -28.24 -4.03
CA PRO A 173 -16.31 -28.94 -2.78
C PRO A 173 -17.56 -29.32 -1.97
N THR A 174 -17.45 -30.34 -1.10
CA THR A 174 -18.60 -30.90 -0.36
C THR A 174 -18.41 -30.95 1.17
N PRO A 175 -18.07 -29.83 1.84
CA PRO A 175 -17.82 -29.83 3.28
C PRO A 175 -19.04 -30.29 4.08
N GLY A 176 -18.85 -31.33 4.89
CA GLY A 176 -19.86 -31.98 5.72
C GLY A 176 -20.76 -32.98 5.00
N ALA A 177 -20.44 -33.34 3.75
CA ALA A 177 -21.27 -34.17 2.88
C ALA A 177 -20.43 -35.18 2.07
N LEU A 178 -21.10 -36.06 1.31
CA LEU A 178 -20.44 -37.02 0.43
C LEU A 178 -19.89 -36.33 -0.83
N ASN A 179 -18.68 -36.70 -1.25
CA ASN A 179 -17.97 -36.23 -2.44
C ASN A 179 -18.64 -36.72 -3.74
N THR A 180 -19.82 -36.19 -4.07
CA THR A 180 -20.66 -36.66 -5.19
C THR A 180 -20.66 -35.74 -6.42
N THR A 181 -19.96 -34.61 -6.33
CA THR A 181 -19.78 -33.63 -7.41
C THR A 181 -18.78 -34.13 -8.45
N GLN A 182 -18.61 -33.36 -9.53
CA GLN A 182 -17.64 -33.70 -10.56
C GLN A 182 -16.23 -33.67 -9.99
N HIS A 183 -15.45 -34.72 -10.26
CA HIS A 183 -14.08 -34.86 -9.80
C HIS A 183 -13.09 -34.87 -10.96
N TYR A 184 -11.86 -34.46 -10.68
CA TYR A 184 -10.80 -34.30 -11.69
C TYR A 184 -9.51 -34.97 -11.23
N GLU A 185 -8.77 -35.53 -12.19
CA GLU A 185 -7.54 -36.28 -11.92
C GLU A 185 -6.33 -35.37 -11.68
N GLU A 186 -6.34 -34.16 -12.21
CA GLU A 186 -5.21 -33.23 -12.16
C GLU A 186 -5.61 -31.75 -12.20
N LEU A 187 -4.72 -30.90 -11.69
CA LEU A 187 -4.70 -29.47 -11.91
C LEU A 187 -3.69 -29.15 -13.02
N LEU A 188 -4.12 -28.48 -14.09
CA LEU A 188 -3.21 -28.15 -15.18
C LEU A 188 -2.25 -27.02 -14.81
N ALA A 189 -1.01 -27.13 -15.27
CA ALA A 189 -0.06 -26.03 -15.21
C ALA A 189 -0.47 -24.91 -16.20
N PRO A 190 -0.15 -23.63 -15.91
CA PRO A 190 -0.48 -22.54 -16.83
C PRO A 190 0.34 -22.60 -18.14
N PRO A 191 -0.20 -22.11 -19.27
CA PRO A 191 0.57 -21.99 -20.52
C PRO A 191 1.81 -21.09 -20.38
N VAL A 192 2.87 -21.43 -21.12
CA VAL A 192 4.15 -20.73 -21.14
C VAL A 192 4.27 -19.87 -22.40
N PHE A 193 4.56 -18.59 -22.22
CA PHE A 193 4.78 -17.63 -23.29
C PHE A 193 6.27 -17.56 -23.65
N SER A 194 6.59 -17.45 -24.94
CA SER A 194 7.97 -17.36 -25.41
C SER A 194 8.67 -16.06 -25.04
N LEU A 195 7.89 -15.01 -24.76
CA LEU A 195 8.38 -13.69 -24.36
C LEU A 195 7.53 -13.11 -23.22
N PRO A 196 8.16 -12.45 -22.23
CA PRO A 196 7.44 -11.78 -21.15
C PRO A 196 6.66 -10.56 -21.66
N GLY A 197 5.63 -10.13 -20.94
CA GLY A 197 4.99 -8.82 -21.18
C GLY A 197 6.00 -7.68 -21.07
N GLY A 198 5.90 -6.68 -21.95
CA GLY A 198 6.91 -5.63 -22.03
C GLY A 198 6.80 -4.65 -23.20
N PHE A 199 7.77 -3.75 -23.24
CA PHE A 199 8.00 -2.78 -24.31
C PHE A 199 9.00 -3.33 -25.34
N TYR A 200 8.61 -3.25 -26.60
CA TYR A 200 9.35 -3.73 -27.76
C TYR A 200 9.39 -2.64 -28.83
N THR A 201 10.51 -2.54 -29.54
CA THR A 201 10.68 -1.55 -30.61
C THR A 201 10.33 -2.07 -32.01
N GLN A 202 10.09 -3.38 -32.13
CA GLN A 202 9.80 -4.07 -33.38
C GLN A 202 8.74 -5.14 -33.18
N ALA A 203 7.98 -5.44 -34.23
CA ALA A 203 7.02 -6.53 -34.24
C ALA A 203 7.71 -7.90 -34.15
N PHE A 204 7.02 -8.90 -33.61
CA PHE A 204 7.57 -10.25 -33.39
C PHE A 204 6.48 -11.33 -33.41
N GLN A 205 6.90 -12.60 -33.45
CA GLN A 205 6.04 -13.76 -33.28
C GLN A 205 6.08 -14.22 -31.82
N LEU A 206 4.91 -14.30 -31.19
CA LEU A 206 4.73 -14.79 -29.84
C LEU A 206 4.25 -16.24 -29.90
N GLU A 207 4.99 -17.13 -29.26
CA GLU A 207 4.61 -18.54 -29.15
C GLU A 207 4.07 -18.79 -27.75
N ILE A 208 2.96 -19.54 -27.67
CA ILE A 208 2.39 -20.04 -26.42
C ILE A 208 2.50 -21.56 -26.47
N SER A 209 2.92 -22.17 -25.37
CA SER A 209 3.17 -23.62 -25.31
C SER A 209 2.72 -24.19 -23.97
N HIS A 210 2.51 -25.49 -23.93
CA HIS A 210 2.27 -26.23 -22.70
C HIS A 210 3.10 -27.52 -22.73
N PRO A 211 3.71 -27.94 -21.60
CA PRO A 211 4.57 -29.14 -21.57
C PRO A 211 3.80 -30.45 -21.87
N ASP A 212 2.52 -30.50 -21.51
CA ASP A 212 1.62 -31.60 -21.90
C ASP A 212 1.01 -31.32 -23.28
N PRO A 213 1.27 -32.15 -24.31
CA PRO A 213 0.74 -31.98 -25.65
C PRO A 213 -0.77 -32.28 -25.78
N GLU A 214 -1.41 -32.87 -24.77
CA GLU A 214 -2.87 -33.10 -24.75
C GLU A 214 -3.66 -31.86 -24.31
N VAL A 215 -2.97 -30.83 -23.79
CA VAL A 215 -3.60 -29.59 -23.36
C VAL A 215 -3.93 -28.70 -24.55
N VAL A 216 -5.21 -28.30 -24.62
CA VAL A 216 -5.71 -27.30 -25.54
C VAL A 216 -5.50 -25.93 -24.92
N ILE A 217 -4.77 -25.05 -25.62
CA ILE A 217 -4.55 -23.67 -25.18
C ILE A 217 -5.63 -22.79 -25.79
N VAL A 218 -6.34 -22.05 -24.95
CA VAL A 218 -7.33 -21.04 -25.33
C VAL A 218 -6.81 -19.67 -24.94
N TYR A 219 -6.99 -18.65 -25.78
CA TYR A 219 -6.53 -17.29 -25.50
C TYR A 219 -7.57 -16.23 -25.85
N THR A 220 -7.39 -15.02 -25.29
CA THR A 220 -8.16 -13.81 -25.61
C THR A 220 -7.23 -12.63 -25.87
N LEU A 221 -7.69 -11.66 -26.66
CA LEU A 221 -6.96 -10.42 -26.98
C LEU A 221 -7.64 -9.15 -26.45
N ASP A 222 -8.77 -9.32 -25.76
CA ASP A 222 -9.65 -8.28 -25.28
C ASP A 222 -9.71 -8.22 -23.74
N GLY A 223 -8.80 -8.94 -23.06
CA GLY A 223 -8.71 -8.97 -21.60
C GLY A 223 -9.73 -9.86 -20.89
N SER A 224 -10.68 -10.47 -21.62
CA SER A 224 -11.63 -11.43 -21.05
C SER A 224 -10.95 -12.72 -20.59
N GLU A 225 -11.56 -13.43 -19.63
CA GLU A 225 -11.06 -14.73 -19.18
C GLU A 225 -11.16 -15.76 -20.33
N PRO A 226 -10.07 -16.47 -20.69
CA PRO A 226 -10.12 -17.51 -21.71
C PRO A 226 -10.99 -18.68 -21.27
N ASP A 227 -11.96 -19.04 -22.11
CA ASP A 227 -12.97 -20.05 -21.81
C ASP A 227 -13.36 -20.84 -23.08
N LEU A 228 -13.32 -22.18 -22.98
CA LEU A 228 -13.82 -23.08 -24.04
C LEU A 228 -15.32 -22.87 -24.32
N GLY A 229 -16.09 -22.45 -23.31
CA GLY A 229 -17.50 -22.09 -23.46
C GLY A 229 -17.74 -20.83 -24.31
N ASN A 230 -16.71 -20.00 -24.50
CA ASN A 230 -16.83 -18.70 -25.15
C ASN A 230 -16.14 -18.62 -26.54
N LEU A 231 -15.98 -19.75 -27.22
CA LEU A 231 -15.41 -19.78 -28.58
C LEU A 231 -16.33 -19.13 -29.63
N ASN A 232 -17.63 -19.03 -29.37
CA ASN A 232 -18.59 -18.34 -30.26
C ASN A 232 -18.77 -16.85 -29.92
N GLY A 233 -18.11 -16.38 -28.87
CA GLY A 233 -18.24 -15.02 -28.36
C GLY A 233 -19.48 -14.81 -27.51
N THR A 234 -19.36 -13.85 -26.58
CA THR A 234 -20.45 -13.41 -25.71
C THR A 234 -20.72 -11.94 -25.99
N THR A 235 -21.98 -11.63 -26.32
CA THR A 235 -22.45 -10.27 -26.54
C THR A 235 -23.01 -9.69 -25.25
N TYR A 236 -22.71 -8.42 -24.99
CA TYR A 236 -23.27 -7.64 -23.89
C TYR A 236 -23.77 -6.30 -24.40
N GLN A 237 -24.64 -5.66 -23.62
CA GLN A 237 -25.26 -4.40 -23.99
C GLN A 237 -24.70 -3.24 -23.19
N TYR A 238 -24.52 -2.08 -23.82
CA TYR A 238 -24.03 -0.87 -23.17
C TYR A 238 -24.75 0.37 -23.72
N LYS A 239 -24.53 1.52 -23.08
CA LYS A 239 -25.05 2.81 -23.52
C LYS A 239 -23.98 3.88 -23.58
N ASN A 240 -24.02 4.65 -24.67
CA ASN A 240 -23.19 5.84 -24.84
C ASN A 240 -23.92 7.16 -24.57
N SER A 241 -25.23 7.12 -24.36
CA SER A 241 -26.06 8.30 -24.18
C SER A 241 -27.22 7.99 -23.24
N TYR A 242 -27.53 8.92 -22.36
CA TYR A 242 -28.64 8.80 -21.39
C TYR A 242 -29.55 10.02 -21.47
N GLN A 243 -30.86 9.82 -21.36
CA GLN A 243 -31.83 10.90 -21.35
C GLN A 243 -31.68 11.75 -20.07
N LEU A 244 -31.45 13.05 -20.21
CA LEU A 244 -31.35 13.98 -19.08
C LEU A 244 -32.70 14.65 -18.79
N LYS A 245 -33.53 14.80 -19.83
CA LYS A 245 -34.86 15.40 -19.79
C LYS A 245 -35.87 14.44 -20.41
N ALA A 246 -37.12 14.51 -19.95
CA ALA A 246 -38.21 13.74 -20.55
C ALA A 246 -38.44 14.07 -22.05
N SER A 247 -38.00 15.24 -22.51
CA SER A 247 -38.06 15.65 -23.92
C SER A 247 -36.92 15.11 -24.78
N ASP A 248 -35.88 14.53 -24.19
CA ASP A 248 -34.76 13.98 -24.95
C ASP A 248 -35.23 12.74 -25.71
N PRO A 249 -34.77 12.49 -26.95
CA PRO A 249 -35.16 11.30 -27.68
C PRO A 249 -34.65 10.03 -26.97
N PRO A 250 -35.31 8.87 -27.16
CA PRO A 250 -34.85 7.61 -26.61
C PRO A 250 -33.41 7.31 -27.03
N THR A 251 -32.59 6.85 -26.07
CA THR A 251 -31.19 6.50 -26.33
C THR A 251 -31.05 4.99 -26.53
N PRO A 252 -30.34 4.52 -27.57
CA PRO A 252 -30.28 3.10 -27.90
C PRO A 252 -29.37 2.34 -26.94
N LEU A 253 -29.72 1.07 -26.68
CA LEU A 253 -28.75 0.07 -26.24
C LEU A 253 -27.89 -0.32 -27.44
N LEU A 254 -26.58 -0.38 -27.23
CA LEU A 254 -25.58 -0.78 -28.19
C LEU A 254 -25.02 -2.13 -27.78
N GLU A 255 -24.46 -2.87 -28.73
CA GLU A 255 -23.89 -4.19 -28.50
C GLU A 255 -22.37 -4.18 -28.73
N ASN A 256 -21.66 -4.95 -27.91
CA ASN A 256 -20.27 -5.30 -28.11
C ASN A 256 -20.06 -6.75 -27.65
N SER A 257 -18.93 -7.34 -28.00
CA SER A 257 -18.63 -8.72 -27.64
C SER A 257 -17.17 -8.92 -27.24
N TYR A 258 -16.95 -10.02 -26.52
CA TYR A 258 -15.64 -10.58 -26.23
C TYR A 258 -15.66 -12.08 -26.54
N GLN A 259 -14.51 -12.63 -26.94
CA GLN A 259 -14.46 -13.99 -27.50
C GLN A 259 -13.12 -14.66 -27.22
N SER A 260 -13.20 -15.95 -26.89
CA SER A 260 -12.05 -16.86 -26.77
C SER A 260 -11.67 -17.47 -28.11
N GLN A 261 -10.37 -17.73 -28.29
CA GLN A 261 -9.81 -18.31 -29.51
C GLN A 261 -8.95 -19.53 -29.16
N LEU A 262 -8.98 -20.55 -30.02
CA LEU A 262 -8.05 -21.67 -29.93
C LEU A 262 -6.67 -21.22 -30.43
N TYR A 263 -5.63 -21.54 -29.66
CA TYR A 263 -4.25 -21.29 -30.07
C TYR A 263 -3.75 -22.41 -30.97
N GLU A 264 -3.60 -22.11 -32.26
CA GLU A 264 -3.12 -23.06 -33.28
C GLU A 264 -1.77 -22.65 -33.90
N LEU A 265 -1.47 -21.35 -33.93
CA LEU A 265 -0.28 -20.78 -34.56
C LEU A 265 0.26 -19.62 -33.72
N PRO A 266 1.57 -19.31 -33.81
CA PRO A 266 2.16 -18.14 -33.17
C PRO A 266 1.41 -16.84 -33.50
N LEU A 267 1.27 -15.97 -32.49
CA LEU A 267 0.58 -14.68 -32.62
C LEU A 267 1.56 -13.62 -33.12
N PHE A 268 1.17 -12.88 -34.16
CA PHE A 268 1.99 -11.76 -34.64
C PHE A 268 1.69 -10.48 -33.85
N ILE A 269 2.62 -10.07 -33.01
CA ILE A 269 2.50 -8.91 -32.12
C ILE A 269 3.15 -7.69 -32.79
N GLN A 270 2.40 -6.59 -32.92
CA GLN A 270 2.81 -5.36 -33.58
C GLN A 270 2.16 -4.12 -32.94
N ASP A 271 2.51 -2.92 -33.41
CA ASP A 271 1.89 -1.68 -32.94
C ASP A 271 0.41 -1.61 -33.36
N ARG A 272 -0.48 -1.63 -32.37
CA ARG A 272 -1.94 -1.59 -32.56
C ARG A 272 -2.51 -0.17 -32.56
N SER A 273 -1.68 0.86 -32.43
CA SER A 273 -2.12 2.26 -32.36
C SER A 273 -2.86 2.73 -33.61
N VAL A 274 -2.66 2.05 -34.75
CA VAL A 274 -3.39 2.29 -36.01
C VAL A 274 -4.73 1.55 -36.08
N GLU A 275 -5.07 0.68 -35.14
CA GLU A 275 -6.35 -0.02 -35.10
C GLU A 275 -7.47 0.87 -34.56
N ALA A 276 -8.71 0.50 -34.85
CA ALA A 276 -9.89 1.18 -34.33
C ALA A 276 -9.92 1.13 -32.80
N ASN A 277 -10.48 2.18 -32.19
CA ASN A 277 -10.74 2.18 -30.76
C ASN A 277 -11.92 1.24 -30.43
N LYS A 278 -11.90 0.59 -29.28
CA LYS A 278 -12.97 -0.31 -28.80
C LYS A 278 -13.55 0.18 -27.47
N MET A 279 -12.92 -0.14 -26.33
CA MET A 279 -13.43 0.23 -25.00
C MET A 279 -13.47 1.75 -24.79
N SER A 280 -12.51 2.49 -25.33
CA SER A 280 -12.46 3.95 -25.20
C SER A 280 -13.61 4.66 -25.93
N LEU A 281 -14.37 3.96 -26.78
CA LEU A 281 -15.59 4.47 -27.40
C LEU A 281 -16.83 4.33 -26.49
N MET A 282 -16.71 3.72 -25.32
CA MET A 282 -17.81 3.55 -24.37
C MET A 282 -17.89 4.72 -23.39
N SER A 283 -19.12 5.19 -23.16
CA SER A 283 -19.38 6.23 -22.18
C SER A 283 -19.33 5.67 -20.76
N SER A 284 -18.67 6.42 -19.90
CA SER A 284 -18.63 6.26 -18.45
C SER A 284 -19.38 7.38 -17.73
N THR A 285 -20.17 8.20 -18.44
CA THR A 285 -20.98 9.27 -17.86
C THR A 285 -22.45 9.04 -18.17
N ASN A 286 -23.31 9.76 -17.48
CA ASN A 286 -24.74 9.86 -17.78
C ASN A 286 -25.04 10.98 -18.79
N ASP A 287 -24.04 11.49 -19.53
CA ASP A 287 -24.25 12.57 -20.47
C ASP A 287 -25.16 12.12 -21.63
N PHE A 288 -26.06 13.00 -22.07
CA PHE A 288 -26.80 12.78 -23.31
C PHE A 288 -25.87 12.81 -24.54
N ASN A 289 -24.83 13.65 -24.52
CA ASN A 289 -23.83 13.73 -25.58
C ASN A 289 -22.41 13.81 -24.97
N PRO A 290 -21.73 12.67 -24.73
CA PRO A 290 -20.42 12.65 -24.10
C PRO A 290 -19.32 13.19 -25.04
N THR A 291 -18.82 14.39 -24.76
CA THR A 291 -17.85 15.11 -25.62
C THR A 291 -16.40 14.63 -25.53
N TYR A 292 -16.13 13.65 -24.67
CA TYR A 292 -14.76 13.15 -24.42
C TYR A 292 -14.44 11.84 -25.12
N ILE A 293 -15.41 11.20 -25.76
CA ILE A 293 -15.15 10.00 -26.57
C ILE A 293 -14.12 10.38 -27.65
N PRO A 294 -12.99 9.67 -27.75
CA PRO A 294 -11.91 10.06 -28.63
C PRO A 294 -12.33 9.87 -30.10
N SER A 295 -12.23 10.94 -30.88
CA SER A 295 -12.44 10.90 -32.34
C SER A 295 -11.20 10.43 -33.11
N ALA A 296 -10.03 10.47 -32.47
CA ALA A 296 -8.77 9.98 -33.02
C ALA A 296 -8.41 8.62 -32.43
N LYS A 297 -7.62 7.85 -33.17
CA LYS A 297 -7.05 6.59 -32.66
C LYS A 297 -6.09 6.91 -31.51
N ILE A 298 -6.14 6.08 -30.48
CA ILE A 298 -5.24 6.17 -29.32
C ILE A 298 -4.17 5.08 -29.38
N ARG A 299 -3.08 5.26 -28.62
CA ARG A 299 -2.02 4.26 -28.50
C ARG A 299 -2.56 2.96 -27.90
N LYS A 300 -2.05 1.83 -28.41
CA LYS A 300 -2.48 0.51 -27.96
C LYS A 300 -1.36 -0.50 -27.83
N GLY A 301 -1.38 -1.27 -26.74
CA GLY A 301 -0.66 -2.52 -26.58
C GLY A 301 -1.53 -3.73 -26.99
N THR A 302 -0.90 -4.90 -27.08
CA THR A 302 -1.58 -6.17 -27.29
C THR A 302 -1.64 -6.92 -25.97
N VAL A 303 -2.84 -7.07 -25.41
CA VAL A 303 -3.07 -7.98 -24.28
C VAL A 303 -3.24 -9.38 -24.84
N VAL A 304 -2.60 -10.36 -24.22
CA VAL A 304 -2.80 -11.79 -24.50
C VAL A 304 -3.00 -12.48 -23.17
N ARG A 305 -4.19 -13.04 -22.95
CA ARG A 305 -4.48 -13.96 -21.84
C ARG A 305 -4.61 -15.36 -22.38
N ALA A 306 -4.00 -16.36 -21.75
CA ALA A 306 -4.10 -17.76 -22.16
C ALA A 306 -4.33 -18.70 -20.98
N LYS A 307 -5.07 -19.78 -21.24
CA LYS A 307 -5.45 -20.82 -20.26
C LYS A 307 -5.41 -22.19 -20.92
N GLY A 308 -4.96 -23.20 -20.18
CA GLY A 308 -4.90 -24.60 -20.64
C GLY A 308 -6.13 -25.39 -20.22
N PHE A 309 -6.65 -26.22 -21.12
CA PHE A 309 -7.79 -27.10 -20.90
C PHE A 309 -7.49 -28.53 -21.34
N LYS A 310 -7.97 -29.51 -20.59
CA LYS A 310 -7.85 -30.94 -20.91
C LYS A 310 -9.02 -31.71 -20.29
N PRO A 311 -9.67 -32.64 -21.01
CA PRO A 311 -10.74 -33.45 -20.45
C PRO A 311 -10.28 -34.21 -19.19
N GLY A 312 -11.09 -34.19 -18.13
CA GLY A 312 -10.77 -34.86 -16.86
C GLY A 312 -9.83 -34.09 -15.92
N ALA A 313 -9.38 -32.89 -16.32
CA ALA A 313 -8.54 -32.01 -15.51
C ALA A 313 -9.26 -30.69 -15.19
N ILE A 314 -8.94 -30.09 -14.06
CA ILE A 314 -9.29 -28.69 -13.79
C ILE A 314 -8.40 -27.80 -14.65
N ALA A 315 -9.02 -26.84 -15.35
CA ALA A 315 -8.31 -25.91 -16.20
C ALA A 315 -7.20 -25.18 -15.45
N SER A 316 -6.12 -24.82 -16.15
CA SER A 316 -5.02 -24.09 -15.51
C SER A 316 -5.50 -22.72 -15.02
N THR A 317 -4.76 -22.05 -14.15
CA THR A 317 -4.95 -20.61 -13.99
C THR A 317 -4.59 -19.88 -15.29
N ALA A 318 -5.20 -18.71 -15.53
CA ALA A 318 -4.89 -17.91 -16.72
C ALA A 318 -3.58 -17.12 -16.52
N VAL A 319 -2.77 -17.04 -17.58
CA VAL A 319 -1.59 -16.16 -17.64
C VAL A 319 -1.89 -14.99 -18.56
N SER A 320 -1.57 -13.78 -18.12
CA SER A 320 -1.77 -12.55 -18.90
C SER A 320 -0.44 -11.84 -19.14
N HIS A 321 -0.26 -11.35 -20.36
CA HIS A 321 0.82 -10.45 -20.73
C HIS A 321 0.34 -9.32 -21.63
N THR A 322 0.94 -8.15 -21.46
CA THR A 322 0.73 -6.97 -22.32
C THR A 322 2.01 -6.64 -23.06
N TYR A 323 1.88 -6.52 -24.37
CA TYR A 323 3.00 -6.20 -25.26
C TYR A 323 2.79 -4.83 -25.89
N PHE A 324 3.66 -3.88 -25.55
CA PHE A 324 3.68 -2.54 -26.14
C PHE A 324 4.75 -2.50 -27.24
N VAL A 325 4.31 -2.48 -28.49
CA VAL A 325 5.22 -2.33 -29.64
C VAL A 325 5.20 -0.88 -30.08
N PHE A 326 6.15 -0.08 -29.61
CA PHE A 326 6.27 1.34 -29.94
C PHE A 326 7.67 1.64 -30.46
N THR A 327 7.80 2.54 -31.43
CA THR A 327 9.10 2.94 -31.97
C THR A 327 10.07 3.46 -30.90
N GLU A 328 9.53 4.17 -29.91
CA GLU A 328 10.25 4.74 -28.77
C GLU A 328 10.55 3.69 -27.67
N GLY A 329 9.95 2.49 -27.73
CA GLY A 329 10.08 1.47 -26.68
C GLY A 329 9.61 1.99 -25.32
N ARG A 330 10.35 1.66 -24.26
CA ARG A 330 10.05 2.08 -22.88
C ARG A 330 10.19 3.59 -22.67
N ASP A 331 11.03 4.26 -23.46
CA ASP A 331 11.28 5.71 -23.36
C ASP A 331 10.06 6.55 -23.77
N LYS A 332 9.00 5.92 -24.29
CA LYS A 332 7.73 6.58 -24.60
C LYS A 332 7.10 7.27 -23.38
N TYR A 333 7.23 6.67 -22.19
CA TYR A 333 6.59 7.16 -20.97
C TYR A 333 7.63 7.39 -19.89
N GLN A 334 7.68 8.60 -19.33
CA GLN A 334 8.60 8.91 -18.22
C GLN A 334 8.16 8.31 -16.86
N PHE A 335 6.91 7.84 -16.78
CA PHE A 335 6.33 7.28 -15.56
C PHE A 335 6.24 5.76 -15.63
N PRO A 336 6.09 5.07 -14.48
CA PRO A 336 5.64 3.69 -14.49
C PRO A 336 4.35 3.52 -15.30
N VAL A 337 4.27 2.41 -16.02
CA VAL A 337 3.09 2.05 -16.81
C VAL A 337 2.36 0.93 -16.09
N ILE A 338 1.04 1.04 -16.00
CA ILE A 338 0.17 0.00 -15.48
C ILE A 338 -0.67 -0.50 -16.64
N SER A 339 -0.70 -1.81 -16.85
CA SER A 339 -1.66 -2.45 -17.74
C SER A 339 -2.68 -3.22 -16.90
N LEU A 340 -3.96 -2.96 -17.12
CA LEU A 340 -5.05 -3.77 -16.57
C LEU A 340 -5.71 -4.57 -17.69
N SER A 341 -5.82 -5.88 -17.48
CA SER A 341 -6.60 -6.77 -18.33
C SER A 341 -7.89 -7.13 -17.61
N VAL A 342 -9.02 -6.67 -18.12
CA VAL A 342 -10.34 -6.75 -17.49
C VAL A 342 -11.36 -7.36 -18.44
N GLN A 343 -12.36 -8.04 -17.90
CA GLN A 343 -13.52 -8.43 -18.70
C GLN A 343 -14.37 -7.19 -19.03
N GLU A 344 -14.60 -6.92 -20.32
CA GLU A 344 -15.16 -5.63 -20.75
C GLU A 344 -16.60 -5.39 -20.26
N ASP A 345 -17.42 -6.44 -20.18
CA ASP A 345 -18.83 -6.37 -19.72
C ASP A 345 -18.92 -6.03 -18.23
N LEU A 346 -18.03 -6.56 -17.40
CA LEU A 346 -17.90 -6.17 -15.99
C LEU A 346 -17.57 -4.67 -15.83
N PHE A 347 -17.00 -4.03 -16.87
CA PHE A 347 -16.69 -2.60 -16.83
C PHE A 347 -17.80 -1.72 -17.43
N PHE A 348 -18.44 -2.12 -18.54
CA PHE A 348 -19.33 -1.25 -19.31
C PHE A 348 -20.74 -1.79 -19.60
N ASP A 349 -21.06 -3.02 -19.21
CA ASP A 349 -22.41 -3.55 -19.39
C ASP A 349 -23.47 -2.65 -18.72
N TYR A 350 -24.62 -2.54 -19.37
CA TYR A 350 -25.74 -1.71 -18.93
C TYR A 350 -26.24 -2.11 -17.54
N GLU A 351 -26.31 -3.40 -17.24
CA GLU A 351 -26.84 -3.90 -15.97
C GLU A 351 -25.78 -4.05 -14.90
N LYS A 352 -24.60 -4.61 -15.23
CA LYS A 352 -23.57 -4.98 -14.24
C LYS A 352 -22.26 -4.18 -14.34
N GLY A 353 -22.07 -3.39 -15.39
CA GLY A 353 -20.85 -2.64 -15.64
C GLY A 353 -20.60 -1.55 -14.60
N ILE A 354 -19.46 -1.58 -13.91
CA ILE A 354 -19.18 -0.65 -12.80
C ILE A 354 -18.70 0.74 -13.24
N SER A 355 -18.31 0.95 -14.50
CA SER A 355 -17.80 2.24 -14.98
C SER A 355 -18.88 3.14 -15.58
N THR A 356 -20.08 2.61 -15.83
CA THR A 356 -21.16 3.26 -16.58
C THR A 356 -22.31 3.74 -15.70
N ALA A 357 -23.20 4.57 -16.26
CA ALA A 357 -24.38 5.03 -15.55
C ALA A 357 -25.39 3.90 -15.44
N GLY A 358 -25.54 3.16 -16.53
CA GLY A 358 -26.26 1.91 -16.62
C GLY A 358 -27.71 2.00 -16.20
N ILE A 359 -28.24 0.84 -15.84
CA ILE A 359 -29.62 0.65 -15.40
C ILE A 359 -29.96 1.50 -14.18
N ASP A 360 -29.02 1.70 -13.25
CA ASP A 360 -29.29 2.48 -12.03
C ASP A 360 -29.68 3.93 -12.36
N PHE A 361 -29.03 4.54 -13.36
CA PHE A 361 -29.38 5.88 -13.80
C PHE A 361 -30.72 5.91 -14.52
N ASP A 362 -30.97 4.99 -15.46
CA ASP A 362 -32.22 4.96 -16.22
C ASP A 362 -33.44 4.68 -15.32
N THR A 363 -33.33 3.73 -14.38
CA THR A 363 -34.36 3.47 -13.37
C THR A 363 -34.62 4.70 -12.50
N TRP A 364 -33.55 5.38 -12.03
CA TRP A 364 -33.73 6.61 -11.28
C TRP A 364 -34.40 7.71 -12.12
N ARG A 365 -34.02 7.86 -13.39
CA ARG A 365 -34.56 8.86 -14.31
C ARG A 365 -36.05 8.65 -14.58
N GLN A 366 -36.47 7.39 -14.75
CA GLN A 366 -37.88 6.99 -14.89
C GLN A 366 -38.69 7.37 -13.64
N ASN A 367 -38.12 7.16 -12.45
CA ASN A 367 -38.79 7.46 -11.18
C ASN A 367 -38.77 8.95 -10.82
N ASN A 368 -37.89 9.75 -11.43
CA ASN A 368 -37.68 11.15 -11.07
C ASN A 368 -37.75 12.11 -12.27
N PRO A 369 -38.75 12.02 -13.17
CA PRO A 369 -38.72 12.64 -14.50
C PRO A 369 -38.62 14.17 -14.51
N SER A 370 -39.01 14.85 -13.44
CA SER A 370 -38.93 16.31 -13.27
C SER A 370 -37.63 16.80 -12.62
N VAL A 371 -36.81 15.91 -12.04
CA VAL A 371 -35.59 16.31 -11.31
C VAL A 371 -34.45 16.54 -12.29
N SER A 372 -33.78 17.69 -12.24
CA SER A 372 -32.58 17.92 -13.05
C SER A 372 -31.45 16.97 -12.60
N PRO A 373 -30.86 16.16 -13.49
CA PRO A 373 -29.74 15.24 -13.17
C PRO A 373 -28.40 15.99 -13.06
N THR A 374 -28.37 17.12 -12.34
CA THR A 374 -27.19 17.95 -12.13
C THR A 374 -26.76 17.93 -10.66
N GLY A 375 -25.56 18.42 -10.34
CA GLY A 375 -25.09 18.50 -8.95
C GLY A 375 -24.93 17.12 -8.29
N SER A 376 -25.58 16.92 -7.14
CA SER A 376 -25.62 15.64 -6.41
C SER A 376 -26.45 14.58 -7.11
N ALA A 377 -27.56 14.97 -7.76
CA ALA A 377 -28.41 14.08 -8.57
C ALA A 377 -27.68 13.56 -9.83
N ALA A 378 -26.59 14.21 -10.24
CA ALA A 378 -25.72 13.71 -11.31
C ALA A 378 -24.84 12.52 -10.88
N ASN A 379 -24.74 12.21 -9.57
CA ASN A 379 -23.91 11.13 -9.05
C ASN A 379 -24.73 9.84 -8.83
N ILE A 380 -25.54 9.46 -9.81
CA ILE A 380 -26.37 8.27 -9.82
C ILE A 380 -25.99 7.44 -11.04
N GLY A 381 -25.76 6.15 -10.81
CA GLY A 381 -25.39 5.19 -11.84
C GLY A 381 -24.69 3.96 -11.23
N ASN A 382 -24.45 2.93 -12.04
CA ASN A 382 -23.85 1.67 -11.59
C ASN A 382 -22.50 1.91 -10.87
N TRP A 383 -21.74 2.93 -11.25
CA TRP A 383 -20.50 3.33 -10.56
C TRP A 383 -20.64 3.66 -9.07
N ARG A 384 -21.86 3.84 -8.56
CA ARG A 384 -22.13 4.07 -7.13
C ARG A 384 -22.15 2.79 -6.31
N ARG A 385 -22.23 1.62 -6.94
CA ARG A 385 -22.29 0.33 -6.27
C ARG A 385 -21.03 0.07 -5.44
N GLN A 386 -21.18 -0.62 -4.32
CA GLN A 386 -20.18 -0.77 -3.26
C GLN A 386 -20.30 -2.14 -2.59
N GLY A 387 -19.25 -2.56 -1.91
CA GLY A 387 -19.14 -3.90 -1.32
C GLY A 387 -18.35 -4.86 -2.21
N VAL A 388 -18.11 -6.05 -1.68
CA VAL A 388 -17.36 -7.13 -2.36
C VAL A 388 -18.09 -7.63 -3.62
N LEU A 389 -19.43 -7.56 -3.65
CA LEU A 389 -20.25 -7.93 -4.82
C LEU A 389 -19.95 -7.12 -6.09
N TRP A 390 -19.27 -5.98 -5.96
CA TRP A 390 -18.90 -5.10 -7.08
C TRP A 390 -17.38 -4.94 -7.21
N GLU A 391 -16.63 -5.82 -6.54
CA GLU A 391 -15.20 -6.03 -6.74
C GLU A 391 -15.06 -7.12 -7.80
N TYR A 392 -14.48 -6.79 -8.94
CA TYR A 392 -14.39 -7.70 -10.07
C TYR A 392 -12.95 -8.16 -10.31
N PRO A 393 -12.75 -9.38 -10.83
CA PRO A 393 -11.42 -9.88 -11.16
C PRO A 393 -10.83 -9.11 -12.33
N ALA A 394 -9.53 -8.89 -12.27
CA ALA A 394 -8.70 -8.38 -13.36
C ALA A 394 -7.26 -8.90 -13.20
N HIS A 395 -6.42 -8.57 -14.17
CA HIS A 395 -4.98 -8.83 -14.10
C HIS A 395 -4.23 -7.52 -14.20
N ILE A 396 -3.19 -7.35 -13.38
CA ILE A 396 -2.33 -6.16 -13.37
C ILE A 396 -0.91 -6.52 -13.79
N GLU A 397 -0.35 -5.71 -14.68
CA GLU A 397 1.08 -5.64 -14.92
C GLU A 397 1.59 -4.23 -14.58
N PHE A 398 2.71 -4.17 -13.84
CA PHE A 398 3.40 -2.93 -13.50
C PHE A 398 4.77 -2.87 -14.16
N PHE A 399 5.03 -1.81 -14.92
CA PHE A 399 6.28 -1.59 -15.66
C PHE A 399 7.01 -0.38 -15.10
N GLU A 400 8.13 -0.59 -14.41
CA GLU A 400 8.98 0.48 -13.87
C GLU A 400 9.57 1.39 -14.97
N THR A 401 10.05 2.58 -14.59
CA THR A 401 10.65 3.57 -15.50
C THR A 401 11.88 3.07 -16.27
N GLU A 402 12.62 2.13 -15.68
CA GLU A 402 13.92 1.68 -16.17
C GLU A 402 13.90 0.26 -16.75
N SER A 403 12.75 -0.42 -16.70
CA SER A 403 12.59 -1.80 -17.17
C SER A 403 11.70 -1.89 -18.41
N ASN A 404 12.14 -2.69 -19.39
CA ASN A 404 11.31 -3.04 -20.55
C ASN A 404 10.27 -4.12 -20.23
N ILE A 405 10.44 -4.91 -19.17
CA ILE A 405 9.55 -6.01 -18.80
C ILE A 405 8.77 -5.69 -17.53
N ALA A 406 7.60 -6.30 -17.35
CA ALA A 406 6.79 -6.11 -16.16
C ALA A 406 7.56 -6.55 -14.89
N ALA A 407 7.56 -5.71 -13.87
CA ALA A 407 8.15 -5.99 -12.55
C ALA A 407 7.16 -6.68 -11.59
N LEU A 408 5.86 -6.50 -11.82
CA LEU A 408 4.77 -7.19 -11.14
C LEU A 408 3.80 -7.70 -12.19
N ASN A 409 3.32 -8.95 -12.04
CA ASN A 409 2.35 -9.56 -12.95
C ASN A 409 1.47 -10.56 -12.17
N GLN A 410 0.22 -10.20 -11.86
CA GLN A 410 -0.69 -11.07 -11.10
C GLN A 410 -2.17 -10.70 -11.27
N GLY A 411 -3.05 -11.60 -10.84
CA GLY A 411 -4.47 -11.30 -10.71
C GLY A 411 -4.76 -10.41 -9.49
N ILE A 412 -5.78 -9.58 -9.62
CA ILE A 412 -6.24 -8.62 -8.61
C ILE A 412 -7.77 -8.47 -8.65
N GLY A 413 -8.33 -7.98 -7.56
CA GLY A 413 -9.66 -7.40 -7.53
C GLY A 413 -9.59 -5.92 -7.86
N PHE A 414 -10.59 -5.39 -8.56
CA PHE A 414 -10.71 -3.95 -8.76
C PHE A 414 -12.14 -3.44 -8.60
N ARG A 415 -12.26 -2.19 -8.18
CA ARG A 415 -13.55 -1.48 -8.06
C ARG A 415 -13.39 0.01 -8.31
N ILE A 416 -14.49 0.69 -8.65
CA ILE A 416 -14.52 2.16 -8.65
C ILE A 416 -14.29 2.73 -7.24
N HIS A 417 -13.41 3.74 -7.17
CA HIS A 417 -13.08 4.47 -5.96
C HIS A 417 -13.65 5.90 -5.96
N GLY A 418 -13.89 6.45 -4.77
CA GLY A 418 -14.24 7.86 -4.54
C GLY A 418 -15.67 8.07 -4.05
N GLY A 419 -16.08 9.34 -3.99
CA GLY A 419 -17.44 9.77 -3.61
C GLY A 419 -18.15 10.45 -4.78
N LEU A 420 -18.04 11.78 -4.85
CA LEU A 420 -18.56 12.58 -5.98
C LEU A 420 -17.78 12.33 -7.28
N SER A 421 -16.48 12.08 -7.19
CA SER A 421 -15.59 11.86 -8.34
C SER A 421 -15.94 10.64 -9.19
N ARG A 422 -16.77 9.72 -8.68
CA ARG A 422 -17.23 8.55 -9.43
C ARG A 422 -18.03 8.90 -10.69
N LYS A 423 -18.73 10.05 -10.71
CA LYS A 423 -19.45 10.50 -11.91
C LYS A 423 -18.53 11.05 -13.01
N TYR A 424 -17.27 11.35 -12.69
CA TYR A 424 -16.35 11.88 -13.69
C TYR A 424 -16.03 10.83 -14.75
N ARG A 425 -15.89 11.28 -15.99
CA ARG A 425 -15.56 10.44 -17.15
C ARG A 425 -14.30 9.59 -16.97
N LYS A 426 -13.28 10.08 -16.27
CA LYS A 426 -12.13 9.26 -15.87
C LYS A 426 -12.36 8.79 -14.45
N LYS A 427 -12.56 7.49 -14.22
CA LYS A 427 -12.84 6.93 -12.88
C LYS A 427 -11.56 6.74 -12.07
N SER A 428 -11.61 6.89 -10.76
CA SER A 428 -10.56 6.32 -9.90
C SER A 428 -10.82 4.83 -9.69
N LEU A 429 -9.77 4.03 -9.62
CA LEU A 429 -9.84 2.59 -9.38
C LEU A 429 -9.16 2.27 -8.05
N LEU A 430 -9.70 1.29 -7.35
CA LEU A 430 -9.11 0.71 -6.16
C LEU A 430 -8.74 -0.74 -6.48
N ILE A 431 -7.49 -1.07 -6.24
CA ILE A 431 -6.87 -2.37 -6.52
C ILE A 431 -6.74 -3.14 -5.22
N TYR A 432 -7.07 -4.42 -5.26
CA TYR A 432 -7.02 -5.36 -4.15
C TYR A 432 -6.17 -6.56 -4.52
N ALA A 433 -5.18 -6.87 -3.70
CA ALA A 433 -4.53 -8.18 -3.72
C ALA A 433 -5.20 -9.07 -2.68
N ARG A 434 -5.71 -10.23 -3.14
CA ARG A 434 -6.42 -11.24 -2.34
C ARG A 434 -6.12 -12.62 -2.92
N ASP A 435 -6.19 -13.65 -2.09
CA ASP A 435 -5.86 -15.01 -2.52
C ASP A 435 -6.89 -15.53 -3.54
N ILE A 436 -8.15 -15.06 -3.48
CA ILE A 436 -9.17 -15.32 -4.52
C ILE A 436 -8.80 -14.86 -5.94
N TYR A 437 -7.84 -13.93 -6.08
CA TYR A 437 -7.40 -13.45 -7.38
C TYR A 437 -5.97 -13.88 -7.75
N GLY A 438 -5.25 -14.58 -6.88
CA GLY A 438 -3.83 -14.88 -7.05
C GLY A 438 -3.07 -14.63 -5.75
N THR A 439 -2.07 -13.76 -5.77
CA THR A 439 -1.31 -13.42 -4.55
C THR A 439 -2.08 -12.40 -3.71
N SER A 440 -2.21 -12.62 -2.39
CA SER A 440 -2.82 -11.64 -1.49
C SER A 440 -1.99 -10.37 -1.22
N SER A 441 -0.83 -10.18 -1.85
CA SER A 441 -0.05 -8.93 -1.79
C SER A 441 0.46 -8.52 -3.17
N LEU A 442 0.77 -7.22 -3.30
CA LEU A 442 1.50 -6.64 -4.42
C LEU A 442 2.95 -6.44 -3.95
N ASP A 443 3.79 -7.46 -4.13
CA ASP A 443 5.18 -7.46 -3.66
C ASP A 443 6.09 -6.70 -4.64
N HIS A 444 6.09 -5.38 -4.53
CA HIS A 444 6.95 -4.49 -5.29
C HIS A 444 7.14 -3.13 -4.59
N SER A 445 8.27 -2.46 -4.83
CA SER A 445 8.49 -1.09 -4.33
C SER A 445 7.80 -0.07 -5.23
N ILE A 446 6.56 0.29 -4.88
CA ILE A 446 5.73 1.20 -5.67
C ILE A 446 6.10 2.67 -5.46
N PHE A 447 6.45 3.04 -4.22
CA PHE A 447 6.83 4.40 -3.83
C PHE A 447 8.31 4.40 -3.43
N LYS A 448 9.18 4.90 -4.32
CA LYS A 448 10.65 4.79 -4.17
C LYS A 448 11.21 5.52 -2.95
N ASP A 449 10.48 6.52 -2.44
CA ASP A 449 10.79 7.32 -1.26
C ASP A 449 10.33 6.67 0.06
N GLN A 450 9.63 5.54 -0.03
CA GLN A 450 9.12 4.80 1.12
C GLN A 450 9.92 3.50 1.34
N PRO A 451 10.05 3.02 2.59
CA PRO A 451 10.81 1.81 2.89
C PRO A 451 10.06 0.50 2.57
N TYR A 452 8.83 0.58 2.02
CA TYR A 452 7.94 -0.57 1.87
C TYR A 452 7.95 -1.16 0.46
N ASN A 453 8.04 -2.49 0.39
CA ASN A 453 8.07 -3.28 -0.84
C ASN A 453 6.87 -4.21 -1.03
N SER A 454 5.80 -4.05 -0.23
CA SER A 454 4.60 -4.88 -0.34
C SER A 454 3.34 -4.10 0.07
N TYR A 455 2.26 -4.30 -0.68
CA TYR A 455 1.00 -3.55 -0.54
C TYR A 455 -0.20 -4.49 -0.68
N LYS A 456 -1.17 -4.42 0.24
CA LYS A 456 -2.45 -5.14 0.09
C LYS A 456 -3.42 -4.44 -0.86
N ARG A 457 -3.36 -3.09 -0.92
CA ARG A 457 -4.28 -2.25 -1.70
C ARG A 457 -3.59 -1.00 -2.20
N LEU A 458 -3.98 -0.56 -3.40
CA LEU A 458 -3.53 0.69 -4.02
C LEU A 458 -4.71 1.42 -4.66
N ILE A 459 -4.62 2.74 -4.74
CA ILE A 459 -5.59 3.57 -5.45
C ILE A 459 -4.95 4.09 -6.72
N LEU A 460 -5.59 3.87 -7.87
CA LEU A 460 -5.29 4.58 -9.11
C LEU A 460 -6.24 5.78 -9.17
N ARG A 461 -5.76 6.94 -8.71
CA ARG A 461 -6.57 8.14 -8.51
C ARG A 461 -6.59 9.02 -9.76
N ASN A 462 -7.78 9.49 -10.12
CA ASN A 462 -8.01 10.44 -11.22
C ASN A 462 -7.76 11.90 -10.83
N SER A 463 -7.31 12.17 -9.60
CA SER A 463 -7.16 13.50 -8.95
C SER A 463 -8.43 14.16 -8.40
N GLY A 464 -9.53 13.40 -8.26
CA GLY A 464 -10.77 13.86 -7.61
C GLY A 464 -11.24 15.23 -8.08
N ASN A 465 -11.51 16.20 -7.18
CA ASN A 465 -11.99 17.53 -7.59
C ASN A 465 -10.96 18.35 -8.38
N ASP A 466 -9.69 17.93 -8.37
CA ASP A 466 -8.62 18.53 -9.16
C ASP A 466 -8.49 17.93 -10.58
N TYR A 467 -9.30 16.93 -10.93
CA TYR A 467 -9.29 16.24 -12.23
C TYR A 467 -9.32 17.19 -13.45
N HIS A 468 -10.09 18.28 -13.39
CA HIS A 468 -10.19 19.25 -14.49
C HIS A 468 -9.13 20.36 -14.44
N ARG A 469 -8.25 20.34 -13.45
CA ARG A 469 -7.33 21.41 -13.06
C ARG A 469 -5.89 20.95 -13.15
N THR A 470 -5.17 20.70 -12.06
CA THR A 470 -3.72 20.45 -12.13
C THR A 470 -3.33 18.99 -12.30
N LEU A 471 -4.19 18.07 -11.86
CA LEU A 471 -3.95 16.62 -11.70
C LEU A 471 -2.97 16.23 -10.59
N ILE A 472 -2.37 17.19 -9.88
CA ILE A 472 -1.31 16.89 -8.91
C ILE A 472 -1.42 17.67 -7.60
N LYS A 473 -2.49 18.47 -7.44
CA LYS A 473 -2.65 19.32 -6.26
C LYS A 473 -2.59 18.55 -4.94
N ASP A 474 -3.30 17.43 -4.87
CA ASP A 474 -3.34 16.57 -3.67
C ASP A 474 -1.91 16.12 -3.31
N ALA A 475 -1.17 15.59 -4.29
CA ALA A 475 0.23 15.18 -4.11
C ALA A 475 1.15 16.34 -3.73
N SER A 476 1.04 17.52 -4.36
CA SER A 476 1.83 18.70 -4.00
C SER A 476 1.57 19.14 -2.55
N ILE A 477 0.32 19.12 -2.08
CA ILE A 477 -0.01 19.52 -0.70
C ILE A 477 0.48 18.48 0.30
N GLN A 478 0.38 17.20 -0.05
CA GLN A 478 0.88 16.10 0.77
C GLN A 478 2.41 16.17 0.90
N GLU A 479 3.14 16.50 -0.18
CA GLU A 479 4.59 16.76 -0.14
C GLU A 479 4.94 18.02 0.67
N ILE A 480 4.15 19.11 0.55
CA ILE A 480 4.32 20.31 1.37
C ILE A 480 4.18 19.98 2.86
N CYS A 481 3.23 19.14 3.22
CA CYS A 481 2.93 18.74 4.61
C CYS A 481 3.73 17.51 5.08
N SER A 482 4.57 16.92 4.24
CA SER A 482 5.39 15.77 4.61
C SER A 482 6.34 16.15 5.76
N GLN A 483 6.74 15.15 6.56
CA GLN A 483 7.57 15.30 7.77
C GLN A 483 6.94 16.07 8.93
N LEU A 484 5.67 16.46 8.82
CA LEU A 484 4.87 16.81 9.98
C LEU A 484 4.50 15.54 10.76
N ASN A 485 4.25 15.64 12.07
CA ASN A 485 3.95 14.49 12.95
C ASN A 485 2.56 13.87 12.72
N PHE A 486 2.14 13.70 11.47
CA PHE A 486 0.94 12.99 11.04
C PHE A 486 1.14 12.38 9.66
N ASP A 487 0.42 11.30 9.36
CA ASP A 487 0.57 10.60 8.08
C ASP A 487 0.07 11.45 6.90
N THR A 488 0.95 11.59 5.91
CA THR A 488 0.64 12.03 4.55
C THR A 488 0.64 10.83 3.60
N GLN A 489 -0.20 10.86 2.56
CA GLN A 489 -0.26 9.75 1.60
C GLN A 489 0.90 9.84 0.61
N ALA A 490 1.60 8.73 0.35
CA ALA A 490 2.56 8.66 -0.74
C ALA A 490 1.85 8.68 -2.11
N TYR A 491 2.50 9.26 -3.12
CA TYR A 491 2.00 9.39 -4.49
C TYR A 491 3.05 9.06 -5.54
N GLN A 492 2.63 8.35 -6.59
CA GLN A 492 3.46 8.06 -7.76
C GLN A 492 2.63 8.26 -9.04
N PRO A 493 2.93 9.29 -9.87
CA PRO A 493 2.30 9.42 -11.19
C PRO A 493 2.56 8.18 -12.04
N SER A 494 1.56 7.75 -12.81
CA SER A 494 1.62 6.58 -13.68
C SER A 494 0.76 6.74 -14.94
N VAL A 495 1.08 5.97 -15.97
CA VAL A 495 0.25 5.86 -17.17
C VAL A 495 -0.55 4.55 -17.10
N LEU A 496 -1.86 4.64 -17.26
CA LEU A 496 -2.73 3.47 -17.24
C LEU A 496 -3.14 3.07 -18.67
N PHE A 497 -3.10 1.77 -18.94
CA PHE A 497 -3.73 1.10 -20.07
C PHE A 497 -4.79 0.12 -19.55
N ILE A 498 -5.92 0.02 -20.24
CA ILE A 498 -6.96 -0.98 -19.97
C ILE A 498 -7.24 -1.75 -21.26
N ASN A 499 -7.10 -3.08 -21.22
CA ASN A 499 -7.20 -3.98 -22.37
C ASN A 499 -6.35 -3.50 -23.56
N GLY A 500 -5.15 -3.02 -23.23
CA GLY A 500 -4.21 -2.49 -24.19
C GLY A 500 -4.51 -1.07 -24.68
N GLU A 501 -5.65 -0.45 -24.41
CA GLU A 501 -5.93 0.93 -24.82
C GLU A 501 -5.43 1.97 -23.82
N TYR A 502 -4.77 3.03 -24.31
CA TYR A 502 -4.32 4.13 -23.45
C TYR A 502 -5.51 4.75 -22.69
N TRP A 503 -5.41 4.69 -21.37
CA TRP A 503 -6.46 5.13 -20.46
C TRP A 503 -6.13 6.43 -19.74
N GLY A 504 -4.90 6.94 -19.76
CA GLY A 504 -4.56 8.27 -19.26
C GLY A 504 -3.55 8.30 -18.11
N LEU A 505 -3.24 9.52 -17.68
CA LEU A 505 -2.39 9.80 -16.52
C LEU A 505 -3.17 9.56 -15.22
N TYR A 506 -2.62 8.78 -14.30
CA TYR A 506 -3.17 8.51 -12.97
C TYR A 506 -2.11 8.81 -11.91
N ASN A 507 -2.55 8.96 -10.66
CA ASN A 507 -1.64 8.91 -9.53
C ASN A 507 -1.92 7.62 -8.76
N ILE A 508 -0.90 6.78 -8.60
CA ILE A 508 -0.93 5.70 -7.64
C ILE A 508 -0.85 6.35 -6.25
N GLY A 509 -1.71 5.94 -5.35
CA GLY A 509 -1.73 6.44 -3.98
C GLY A 509 -2.05 5.34 -2.99
N GLU A 510 -1.62 5.56 -1.76
CA GLU A 510 -1.91 4.68 -0.64
C GLU A 510 -3.36 4.78 -0.19
N ARG A 511 -3.85 3.74 0.47
CA ARG A 511 -5.16 3.74 1.11
C ARG A 511 -5.00 3.64 2.62
N TYR A 512 -5.44 4.66 3.34
CA TYR A 512 -5.63 4.54 4.79
C TYR A 512 -6.77 3.58 5.12
N ASP A 513 -6.38 2.40 5.59
CA ASP A 513 -7.17 1.33 6.18
C ASP A 513 -6.29 0.54 7.16
N LYS A 514 -6.81 -0.55 7.76
CA LYS A 514 -6.03 -1.36 8.71
C LYS A 514 -4.71 -1.90 8.16
N HIS A 515 -4.64 -2.21 6.86
CA HIS A 515 -3.42 -2.76 6.26
C HIS A 515 -2.33 -1.70 6.14
N TYR A 516 -2.70 -0.45 5.85
CA TYR A 516 -1.76 0.66 5.88
C TYR A 516 -1.18 0.84 7.29
N LEU A 517 -2.04 0.91 8.30
CA LEU A 517 -1.62 1.13 9.68
C LEU A 517 -0.74 -0.02 10.19
N ALA A 518 -1.12 -1.27 9.93
CA ALA A 518 -0.32 -2.44 10.29
C ALA A 518 1.07 -2.42 9.67
N ARG A 519 1.17 -2.04 8.39
CA ARG A 519 2.45 -1.96 7.69
C ARG A 519 3.32 -0.80 8.18
N VAL A 520 2.73 0.38 8.38
CA VAL A 520 3.49 1.61 8.72
C VAL A 520 3.90 1.64 10.18
N TYR A 521 3.03 1.19 11.08
CA TYR A 521 3.26 1.24 12.52
C TYR A 521 3.68 -0.12 13.11
N GLY A 522 3.67 -1.21 12.33
CA GLY A 522 3.98 -2.55 12.85
C GLY A 522 2.97 -3.04 13.89
N VAL A 523 1.70 -2.65 13.72
CA VAL A 523 0.60 -3.01 14.64
C VAL A 523 -0.24 -4.16 14.09
N ASP A 524 -0.95 -4.86 14.97
CA ASP A 524 -1.94 -5.85 14.56
C ASP A 524 -3.15 -5.15 13.90
N ALA A 525 -3.45 -5.54 12.66
CA ALA A 525 -4.53 -4.99 11.85
C ALA A 525 -5.92 -5.22 12.46
N GLU A 526 -6.07 -6.24 13.30
CA GLU A 526 -7.33 -6.58 13.97
C GLU A 526 -7.46 -5.94 15.37
N ASN A 527 -6.40 -5.31 15.88
CA ASN A 527 -6.38 -4.71 17.22
C ASN A 527 -6.31 -3.18 17.22
N LEU A 528 -7.05 -2.52 16.32
CA LEU A 528 -7.08 -1.06 16.22
C LEU A 528 -8.50 -0.51 16.09
N ASP A 529 -8.68 0.76 16.45
CA ASP A 529 -9.87 1.53 16.10
C ASP A 529 -9.50 2.49 14.97
N LEU A 530 -10.22 2.42 13.84
CA LEU A 530 -10.11 3.37 12.72
C LEU A 530 -11.48 3.93 12.38
N LEU A 531 -11.58 5.25 12.44
CA LEU A 531 -12.83 5.97 12.25
C LEU A 531 -12.69 6.98 11.11
N GLU A 532 -13.75 7.14 10.34
CA GLU A 532 -13.90 8.20 9.34
C GLU A 532 -15.18 8.99 9.64
N LEU A 533 -15.08 10.31 9.73
CA LEU A 533 -16.18 11.18 10.16
C LEU A 533 -17.49 10.93 9.38
N ARG A 534 -17.38 10.70 8.07
CA ARG A 534 -18.53 10.56 7.17
C ARG A 534 -19.14 9.16 7.14
N THR A 535 -18.30 8.11 7.22
CA THR A 535 -18.75 6.71 7.07
C THR A 535 -18.89 5.99 8.41
N GLY A 536 -18.30 6.52 9.48
CA GLY A 536 -18.38 6.01 10.83
C GLY A 536 -17.22 5.08 11.17
N ILE A 537 -17.55 3.87 11.64
CA ILE A 537 -16.55 2.87 12.02
C ILE A 537 -16.02 2.21 10.74
N MET A 538 -14.72 2.32 10.51
CA MET A 538 -14.04 1.54 9.48
C MET A 538 -13.53 0.22 10.05
N GLU A 539 -12.92 0.27 11.25
CA GLU A 539 -12.38 -0.88 11.98
C GLU A 539 -12.58 -0.65 13.49
N GLY A 540 -12.78 -1.72 14.26
CA GLY A 540 -12.95 -1.64 15.70
C GLY A 540 -14.28 -1.01 16.14
N ASP A 541 -14.22 -0.04 17.06
CA ASP A 541 -15.40 0.65 17.58
C ASP A 541 -15.11 2.14 17.88
N ARG A 542 -16.10 2.84 18.46
CA ARG A 542 -16.03 4.29 18.74
C ARG A 542 -16.10 4.65 20.22
N ILE A 543 -16.06 3.67 21.11
CA ILE A 543 -16.31 3.85 22.55
C ILE A 543 -15.26 4.77 23.15
N HIS A 544 -13.97 4.48 22.92
CA HIS A 544 -12.88 5.31 23.44
C HIS A 544 -12.86 6.73 22.85
N TYR A 545 -13.24 6.87 21.57
CA TYR A 545 -13.34 8.20 20.94
C TYR A 545 -14.41 9.06 21.62
N TYR A 546 -15.58 8.49 21.89
CA TYR A 546 -16.66 9.22 22.57
C TYR A 546 -16.33 9.49 24.03
N ALA A 547 -15.65 8.59 24.74
CA ALA A 547 -15.15 8.85 26.08
C ALA A 547 -14.18 10.05 26.10
N MET A 548 -13.24 10.11 25.15
CA MET A 548 -12.36 11.27 24.99
C MET A 548 -13.14 12.55 24.68
N MET A 549 -14.07 12.52 23.72
CA MET A 549 -14.90 13.69 23.41
C MET A 549 -15.70 14.19 24.61
N SER A 550 -16.34 13.29 25.36
CA SER A 550 -17.06 13.62 26.60
C SER A 550 -16.11 14.24 27.63
N TYR A 551 -14.93 13.65 27.84
CA TYR A 551 -13.94 14.18 28.77
C TYR A 551 -13.59 15.65 28.45
N PHE A 552 -13.32 15.96 27.18
CA PHE A 552 -12.95 17.31 26.73
C PHE A 552 -14.09 18.33 26.90
N LEU A 553 -15.34 17.90 26.83
CA LEU A 553 -16.52 18.76 26.95
C LEU A 553 -16.98 18.94 28.40
N ASP A 554 -16.78 17.92 29.24
CA ASP A 554 -17.28 17.88 30.60
C ASP A 554 -16.25 18.36 31.64
N HIS A 555 -14.97 18.54 31.25
CA HIS A 555 -13.90 18.99 32.13
C HIS A 555 -13.31 20.34 31.68
N ASP A 556 -12.96 21.18 32.65
CA ASP A 556 -12.22 22.42 32.41
C ASP A 556 -10.74 22.10 32.14
N LEU A 557 -10.34 22.20 30.87
CA LEU A 557 -8.97 21.91 30.43
C LEU A 557 -7.98 23.06 30.73
N SER A 558 -8.43 24.22 31.25
CA SER A 558 -7.51 25.20 31.82
C SER A 558 -6.86 24.69 33.11
N ASN A 559 -7.45 23.67 33.75
CA ASN A 559 -6.86 22.99 34.90
C ASN A 559 -5.70 22.07 34.44
N PRO A 560 -4.49 22.19 35.02
CA PRO A 560 -3.33 21.38 34.63
C PRO A 560 -3.55 19.87 34.76
N THR A 561 -4.26 19.41 35.79
CA THR A 561 -4.52 17.98 35.99
C THR A 561 -5.43 17.43 34.90
N HIS A 562 -6.46 18.20 34.51
CA HIS A 562 -7.36 17.76 33.46
C HIS A 562 -6.67 17.76 32.09
N TYR A 563 -5.83 18.76 31.83
CA TYR A 563 -5.04 18.84 30.61
C TYR A 563 -4.01 17.70 30.49
N GLU A 564 -3.32 17.36 31.58
CA GLU A 564 -2.41 16.20 31.58
C GLU A 564 -3.14 14.88 31.31
N HIS A 565 -4.36 14.70 31.84
CA HIS A 565 -5.17 13.53 31.46
C HIS A 565 -5.58 13.58 29.97
N ALA A 566 -5.97 14.74 29.44
CA ALA A 566 -6.31 14.87 28.03
C ALA A 566 -5.16 14.45 27.09
N LYS A 567 -3.90 14.74 27.46
CA LYS A 567 -2.69 14.30 26.75
C LYS A 567 -2.50 12.78 26.72
N THR A 568 -3.13 12.05 27.64
CA THR A 568 -3.11 10.57 27.64
C THR A 568 -4.13 9.95 26.67
N LEU A 569 -5.11 10.73 26.20
CA LEU A 569 -6.16 10.25 25.29
C LEU A 569 -5.85 10.56 23.82
N MET A 570 -5.07 11.61 23.58
CA MET A 570 -4.84 12.19 22.26
C MET A 570 -3.39 12.62 22.08
N ASP A 571 -2.81 12.35 20.91
CA ASP A 571 -1.49 12.85 20.55
C ASP A 571 -1.58 14.33 20.16
N MET A 572 -1.16 15.22 21.09
CA MET A 572 -1.33 16.67 20.93
C MET A 572 -0.51 17.24 19.77
N ASP A 573 0.72 16.77 19.54
CA ASP A 573 1.55 17.25 18.44
C ASP A 573 0.98 16.86 17.08
N ASN A 574 0.53 15.61 16.96
CA ASN A 574 -0.19 15.14 15.77
C ASN A 574 -1.44 15.98 15.52
N PHE A 575 -2.26 16.20 16.57
CA PHE A 575 -3.49 16.97 16.48
C PHE A 575 -3.23 18.42 16.06
N ILE A 576 -2.27 19.11 16.69
CA ILE A 576 -1.92 20.49 16.38
C ILE A 576 -1.44 20.61 14.94
N ASN A 577 -0.47 19.79 14.52
CA ASN A 577 0.11 19.87 13.17
C ASN A 577 -0.94 19.58 12.10
N TYR A 578 -1.78 18.56 12.28
CA TYR A 578 -2.85 18.22 11.33
C TYR A 578 -3.84 19.39 11.17
N HIS A 579 -4.30 19.98 12.28
CA HIS A 579 -5.26 21.07 12.22
C HIS A 579 -4.64 22.34 11.63
N ILE A 580 -3.40 22.66 11.99
CA ILE A 580 -2.67 23.80 11.39
C ILE A 580 -2.56 23.62 9.88
N ALA A 581 -2.16 22.44 9.41
CA ALA A 581 -2.03 22.17 7.98
C ALA A 581 -3.37 22.30 7.24
N GLN A 582 -4.45 21.74 7.79
CA GLN A 582 -5.80 21.87 7.19
C GLN A 582 -6.29 23.33 7.15
N ILE A 583 -6.06 24.08 8.23
CA ILE A 583 -6.41 25.51 8.30
C ILE A 583 -5.57 26.30 7.30
N PHE A 584 -4.25 26.10 7.29
CA PHE A 584 -3.33 26.81 6.42
C PHE A 584 -3.64 26.53 4.96
N CYS A 585 -3.74 25.27 4.55
CA CYS A 585 -4.02 24.86 3.17
C CYS A 585 -5.45 25.18 2.71
N ARG A 586 -6.34 25.55 3.63
CA ARG A 586 -7.74 25.91 3.34
C ARG A 586 -8.45 24.80 2.56
N ASN A 587 -8.48 23.60 3.13
CA ASN A 587 -9.33 22.54 2.58
C ASN A 587 -10.80 22.92 2.74
N HIS A 588 -11.53 23.03 1.62
CA HIS A 588 -12.91 23.50 1.62
C HIS A 588 -13.93 22.43 2.04
N ASP A 589 -13.55 21.15 2.03
CA ASP A 589 -14.41 20.05 2.50
C ASP A 589 -14.09 19.63 3.94
N TRP A 590 -13.23 20.38 4.63
CA TRP A 590 -12.85 20.20 6.03
C TRP A 590 -13.33 21.40 6.85
N PRO A 591 -13.73 21.27 8.14
CA PRO A 591 -13.65 20.09 9.04
C PRO A 591 -14.94 19.24 9.12
N GLN A 592 -15.90 19.44 8.22
CA GLN A 592 -17.17 18.70 8.24
C GLN A 592 -17.09 17.36 7.50
N ASN A 593 -16.00 17.15 6.76
CA ASN A 593 -15.69 15.93 6.02
C ASN A 593 -14.14 15.77 5.96
N ASN A 594 -13.66 14.71 5.30
CA ASN A 594 -12.23 14.44 5.08
C ASN A 594 -11.40 14.34 6.37
N ILE A 595 -11.98 13.66 7.38
CA ILE A 595 -11.31 13.37 8.65
C ILE A 595 -11.30 11.87 8.89
N LYS A 596 -10.09 11.33 9.08
CA LYS A 596 -9.81 9.99 9.55
C LYS A 596 -8.94 10.09 10.78
N TYR A 597 -9.23 9.24 11.76
CA TYR A 597 -8.44 9.14 12.98
C TYR A 597 -8.40 7.70 13.46
N TRP A 598 -7.30 7.34 14.10
CA TRP A 598 -7.04 5.98 14.52
C TRP A 598 -6.35 5.93 15.88
N ARG A 599 -6.42 4.77 16.53
CA ARG A 599 -5.57 4.40 17.66
C ARG A 599 -5.33 2.89 17.68
N LEU A 600 -4.22 2.47 18.28
CA LEU A 600 -4.07 1.09 18.74
C LEU A 600 -4.95 0.86 19.98
N ARG A 601 -5.57 -0.31 20.11
CA ARG A 601 -6.32 -0.68 21.31
C ARG A 601 -5.35 -1.11 22.41
N THR A 602 -5.36 -0.37 23.52
CA THR A 602 -4.61 -0.67 24.74
C THR A 602 -5.54 -0.52 25.95
N ASP A 603 -5.22 -1.20 27.06
CA ASP A 603 -5.96 -1.09 28.31
C ASP A 603 -5.84 0.30 28.94
N SER A 604 -4.69 0.97 28.74
CA SER A 604 -4.41 2.33 29.17
C SER A 604 -3.36 3.01 28.29
N TYR A 605 -3.15 4.30 28.46
CA TYR A 605 -2.03 5.03 27.85
C TYR A 605 -0.69 4.40 28.27
N ILE A 606 0.21 4.20 27.30
CA ILE A 606 1.54 3.62 27.52
C ILE A 606 2.60 4.70 27.25
N PRO A 607 3.18 5.33 28.29
CA PRO A 607 4.21 6.35 28.10
C PRO A 607 5.46 5.75 27.46
N ASN A 608 6.11 6.51 26.58
CA ASN A 608 7.34 6.14 25.86
C ASN A 608 7.20 4.89 24.96
N ALA A 609 5.98 4.42 24.68
CA ALA A 609 5.78 3.40 23.65
C ALA A 609 6.22 3.93 22.27
N PRO A 610 6.62 3.05 21.34
CA PRO A 610 6.87 3.43 19.96
C PRO A 610 5.69 4.22 19.38
N LEU A 611 5.96 5.11 18.42
CA LEU A 611 4.91 5.91 17.77
C LEU A 611 3.79 4.99 17.27
N GLY A 612 2.54 5.33 17.61
CA GLY A 612 1.37 4.51 17.26
C GLY A 612 1.00 3.41 18.26
N HIS A 613 1.86 3.07 19.23
CA HIS A 613 1.65 1.97 20.19
C HIS A 613 1.18 2.41 21.59
N ASP A 614 0.99 3.70 21.79
CA ASP A 614 0.69 4.29 23.11
C ASP A 614 -0.81 4.37 23.46
N GLY A 615 -1.70 3.94 22.56
CA GLY A 615 -3.15 3.96 22.77
C GLY A 615 -3.85 5.31 22.50
N ARG A 616 -3.12 6.34 22.08
CA ARG A 616 -3.66 7.69 21.83
C ARG A 616 -4.26 7.83 20.42
N TRP A 617 -5.29 8.67 20.30
CA TRP A 617 -5.88 9.06 19.01
C TRP A 617 -4.94 9.93 18.17
N ARG A 618 -4.87 9.64 16.86
CA ARG A 618 -4.10 10.35 15.84
C ARG A 618 -4.92 10.59 14.58
N TRP A 619 -4.71 11.72 13.90
CA TRP A 619 -5.36 12.13 12.66
C TRP A 619 -4.49 11.84 11.46
N LEU A 620 -5.16 11.51 10.34
CA LEU A 620 -4.53 11.16 9.07
C LEU A 620 -4.96 12.16 7.99
N MET A 621 -4.02 12.72 7.23
CA MET A 621 -4.33 13.68 6.16
C MET A 621 -4.65 12.98 4.84
N TYR A 622 -5.85 13.20 4.31
CA TYR A 622 -6.26 12.67 3.00
C TYR A 622 -7.19 13.64 2.27
N ASP A 623 -7.29 13.46 0.96
CA ASP A 623 -8.26 14.15 0.09
C ASP A 623 -8.13 15.69 0.12
N MET A 624 -6.96 16.18 -0.30
CA MET A 624 -6.59 17.61 -0.33
C MET A 624 -6.87 18.27 -1.69
N ASP A 625 -7.56 17.60 -2.62
CA ASP A 625 -7.82 18.14 -3.96
C ASP A 625 -8.78 19.36 -3.98
N TYR A 626 -9.51 19.58 -2.89
CA TYR A 626 -10.36 20.75 -2.64
C TYR A 626 -9.74 21.81 -1.72
N ALA A 627 -8.45 21.68 -1.41
CA ALA A 627 -7.62 22.75 -0.86
C ALA A 627 -7.09 23.68 -1.97
N PHE A 628 -6.41 24.77 -1.59
CA PHE A 628 -5.85 25.78 -2.51
C PHE A 628 -6.86 26.12 -3.61
N TYR A 629 -8.07 26.53 -3.19
CA TYR A 629 -9.19 26.65 -4.11
C TYR A 629 -8.82 27.65 -5.22
N PRO A 630 -9.10 27.35 -6.51
CA PRO A 630 -8.47 28.05 -7.63
C PRO A 630 -9.14 29.41 -7.89
N THR A 631 -8.98 30.32 -6.96
CA THR A 631 -9.40 31.72 -7.00
C THR A 631 -8.34 32.56 -6.31
N ALA A 632 -8.06 33.75 -6.82
CA ALA A 632 -7.09 34.67 -6.22
C ALA A 632 -7.46 35.08 -4.77
N GLU A 633 -8.72 34.92 -4.37
CA GLU A 633 -9.18 35.24 -3.02
C GLU A 633 -8.96 34.12 -2.00
N SER A 634 -8.68 32.88 -2.44
CA SER A 634 -8.60 31.73 -1.52
C SER A 634 -7.47 31.86 -0.50
N SER A 635 -6.39 32.59 -0.81
CA SER A 635 -5.29 32.85 0.12
C SER A 635 -5.72 33.72 1.31
N LYS A 636 -6.76 34.54 1.12
CA LYS A 636 -7.27 35.51 2.12
C LYS A 636 -8.35 34.92 3.04
N ASP A 637 -8.81 33.70 2.77
CA ASP A 637 -9.87 33.08 3.55
C ASP A 637 -9.47 32.91 5.02
N ASN A 638 -10.26 33.45 5.94
CA ASN A 638 -10.05 33.24 7.38
C ASN A 638 -10.60 31.87 7.82
N SER A 639 -9.96 30.79 7.37
CA SER A 639 -10.27 29.41 7.76
C SER A 639 -10.12 29.16 9.25
N LEU A 640 -9.19 29.86 9.93
CA LEU A 640 -9.03 29.75 11.39
C LEU A 640 -10.32 30.16 12.11
N ARG A 641 -10.91 31.30 11.72
CA ARG A 641 -12.20 31.75 12.24
C ARG A 641 -13.33 30.78 11.88
N LEU A 642 -13.40 30.32 10.62
CA LEU A 642 -14.43 29.39 10.17
C LEU A 642 -14.38 28.07 10.96
N PHE A 643 -13.17 27.59 11.25
CA PHE A 643 -12.94 26.38 12.02
C PHE A 643 -13.35 26.56 13.49
N LEU A 644 -12.78 27.55 14.18
CA LEU A 644 -13.00 27.73 15.62
C LEU A 644 -14.43 28.14 15.98
N ASN A 645 -15.11 28.87 15.09
CA ASN A 645 -16.51 29.29 15.31
C ASN A 645 -17.54 28.25 14.82
N GLY A 646 -17.09 27.16 14.20
CA GLY A 646 -17.96 26.12 13.68
C GLY A 646 -18.44 25.16 14.79
N ASP A 647 -19.62 24.56 14.62
CA ASP A 647 -20.13 23.49 15.47
C ASP A 647 -19.70 22.12 14.92
N THR A 648 -18.40 21.84 14.94
CA THR A 648 -17.82 20.60 14.37
C THR A 648 -17.13 19.77 15.45
N GLN A 649 -16.93 18.47 15.21
CA GLN A 649 -16.27 17.58 16.18
C GLN A 649 -14.84 18.08 16.51
N SER A 650 -14.07 18.47 15.50
CA SER A 650 -12.74 19.07 15.70
C SER A 650 -12.79 20.40 16.47
N ALA A 651 -13.79 21.26 16.22
CA ALA A 651 -13.94 22.50 16.97
C ALA A 651 -14.29 22.23 18.45
N LYS A 652 -15.07 21.19 18.73
CA LYS A 652 -15.41 20.72 20.09
C LYS A 652 -14.21 20.15 20.84
N LEU A 653 -13.18 19.68 20.15
CA LEU A 653 -11.93 19.24 20.78
C LEU A 653 -10.97 20.42 21.02
N ILE A 654 -10.78 21.29 20.03
CA ILE A 654 -9.76 22.34 20.14
C ILE A 654 -10.20 23.53 21.01
N ASN A 655 -11.49 23.89 21.05
CA ASN A 655 -11.93 25.08 21.78
C ASN A 655 -11.74 24.95 23.31
N PRO A 656 -12.02 23.79 23.93
CA PRO A 656 -11.63 23.53 25.33
C PRO A 656 -10.11 23.61 25.54
N LEU A 657 -9.32 23.03 24.64
CA LEU A 657 -7.85 23.07 24.72
C LEU A 657 -7.30 24.50 24.64
N LEU A 658 -7.89 25.37 23.81
CA LEU A 658 -7.49 26.77 23.70
C LEU A 658 -7.77 27.61 24.97
N GLN A 659 -8.49 27.07 25.97
CA GLN A 659 -8.60 27.70 27.29
C GLN A 659 -7.36 27.46 28.16
N ASN A 660 -6.54 26.47 27.82
CA ASN A 660 -5.26 26.22 28.47
C ASN A 660 -4.19 27.13 27.85
N GLU A 661 -3.50 27.93 28.66
CA GLU A 661 -2.50 28.89 28.18
C GLU A 661 -1.33 28.21 27.48
N ASP A 662 -0.85 27.07 28.00
CA ASP A 662 0.27 26.34 27.40
C ASP A 662 -0.12 25.83 26.02
N PHE A 663 -1.25 25.13 25.90
CA PHE A 663 -1.74 24.66 24.61
C PHE A 663 -1.95 25.80 23.61
N LYS A 664 -2.55 26.91 24.06
CA LYS A 664 -2.81 28.08 23.22
C LYS A 664 -1.51 28.68 22.69
N ASN A 665 -0.50 28.84 23.54
CA ASN A 665 0.81 29.34 23.14
C ASN A 665 1.52 28.36 22.20
N THR A 666 1.50 27.05 22.49
CA THR A 666 2.04 26.02 21.59
C THR A 666 1.35 26.04 20.23
N PHE A 667 0.02 26.20 20.18
CA PHE A 667 -0.73 26.26 18.92
C PHE A 667 -0.36 27.50 18.08
N ILE A 668 -0.21 28.66 18.73
CA ILE A 668 0.20 29.90 18.05
C ILE A 668 1.65 29.82 17.56
N ASN A 669 2.56 29.34 18.40
CA ASN A 669 3.97 29.18 18.03
C ASN A 669 4.14 28.12 16.96
N ARG A 670 3.44 26.99 17.03
CA ARG A 670 3.50 25.97 15.97
C ARG A 670 3.04 26.53 14.62
N PHE A 671 2.05 27.43 14.61
CA PHE A 671 1.69 28.13 13.38
C PHE A 671 2.85 28.98 12.84
N ALA A 672 3.54 29.73 13.71
CA ALA A 672 4.70 30.52 13.33
C ALA A 672 5.86 29.65 12.83
N ASP A 673 6.21 28.59 13.57
CA ASP A 673 7.23 27.61 13.23
C ASP A 673 6.99 27.03 11.83
N LEU A 674 5.76 26.57 11.55
CA LEU A 674 5.43 25.98 10.25
C LEU A 674 5.40 27.02 9.11
N MET A 675 5.03 28.27 9.37
CA MET A 675 5.15 29.35 8.38
C MET A 675 6.60 29.80 8.14
N ASN A 676 7.50 29.57 9.08
CA ASN A 676 8.93 29.82 8.93
C ASN A 676 9.70 28.60 8.36
N SER A 677 9.05 27.45 8.20
CA SER A 677 9.64 26.20 7.70
C SER A 677 8.81 25.59 6.53
N HIS A 678 7.91 24.66 6.82
CA HIS A 678 7.17 23.85 5.84
C HIS A 678 6.35 24.70 4.86
N PHE A 679 5.74 25.78 5.34
CA PHE A 679 4.91 26.72 4.59
C PHE A 679 5.67 28.00 4.18
N GLN A 680 6.99 27.93 4.08
CA GLN A 680 7.76 28.99 3.42
C GLN A 680 7.33 29.12 1.95
N PRO A 681 7.05 30.35 1.45
CA PRO A 681 6.63 30.58 0.07
C PRO A 681 7.55 29.94 -0.97
N SER A 682 8.87 30.12 -0.85
CA SER A 682 9.85 29.57 -1.79
C SER A 682 9.72 28.05 -1.90
N ARG A 683 9.76 27.34 -0.76
CA ARG A 683 9.62 25.89 -0.71
C ARG A 683 8.31 25.40 -1.35
N MET A 684 7.18 26.02 -0.99
CA MET A 684 5.88 25.63 -1.55
C MET A 684 5.84 25.84 -3.06
N VAL A 685 6.36 26.98 -3.55
CA VAL A 685 6.44 27.28 -4.99
C VAL A 685 7.33 26.28 -5.71
N ASP A 686 8.49 25.93 -5.14
CA ASP A 686 9.43 24.97 -5.72
C ASP A 686 8.78 23.60 -5.88
N ILE A 687 8.07 23.11 -4.85
CA ILE A 687 7.33 21.83 -4.92
C ILE A 687 6.24 21.89 -6.01
N ILE A 688 5.48 22.97 -6.08
CA ILE A 688 4.41 23.13 -7.08
C ILE A 688 4.99 23.13 -8.50
N GLN A 689 6.08 23.85 -8.73
CA GLN A 689 6.74 23.93 -10.03
C GLN A 689 7.43 22.62 -10.42
N LYS A 690 8.10 21.95 -9.48
CA LYS A 690 8.65 20.60 -9.65
C LYS A 690 7.57 19.63 -10.11
N ASN A 691 6.43 19.59 -9.42
CA ASN A 691 5.33 18.68 -9.74
C ASN A 691 4.61 19.06 -11.05
N GLN A 692 4.52 20.35 -11.38
CA GLN A 692 4.05 20.80 -12.70
C GLN A 692 4.95 20.29 -13.82
N ALA A 693 6.27 20.49 -13.69
CA ALA A 693 7.25 20.05 -14.66
C ALA A 693 7.21 18.53 -14.85
N LEU A 694 7.07 17.80 -13.74
CA LEU A 694 6.97 16.34 -13.72
C LEU A 694 5.83 15.84 -14.62
N VAL A 695 4.59 16.33 -14.47
CA VAL A 695 3.44 15.78 -15.23
C VAL A 695 3.27 16.36 -16.63
N SER A 696 3.87 17.51 -16.93
CA SER A 696 3.69 18.26 -18.19
C SER A 696 3.81 17.43 -19.48
N PRO A 697 4.79 16.53 -19.63
CA PRO A 697 4.95 15.72 -20.85
C PRO A 697 3.74 14.83 -21.19
N GLU A 698 3.00 14.34 -20.19
CA GLU A 698 1.91 13.38 -20.38
C GLU A 698 0.51 14.05 -20.50
N VAL A 699 0.40 15.33 -20.16
CA VAL A 699 -0.89 16.06 -20.13
C VAL A 699 -1.53 16.13 -21.51
N ALA A 700 -0.75 16.23 -22.58
CA ALA A 700 -1.28 16.33 -23.94
C ALA A 700 -2.01 15.05 -24.39
N GLU A 701 -1.43 13.88 -24.13
CA GLU A 701 -2.03 12.59 -24.48
C GLU A 701 -3.25 12.30 -23.60
N ASN A 702 -3.16 12.60 -22.30
CA ASN A 702 -4.29 12.52 -21.38
C ASN A 702 -5.44 13.47 -21.80
N TYR A 703 -5.15 14.70 -22.25
CA TYR A 703 -6.17 15.60 -22.79
C TYR A 703 -6.75 15.10 -24.12
N ALA A 704 -5.96 14.47 -24.99
CA ALA A 704 -6.47 13.92 -26.24
C ALA A 704 -7.57 12.88 -25.98
N ARG A 705 -7.35 11.99 -25.00
CA ARG A 705 -8.26 10.93 -24.57
C ARG A 705 -9.45 11.44 -23.75
N TRP A 706 -9.22 12.38 -22.84
CA TRP A 706 -10.22 12.75 -21.84
C TRP A 706 -10.73 14.17 -21.96
N LYS A 707 -10.13 15.07 -22.73
CA LYS A 707 -10.44 16.51 -22.75
C LYS A 707 -10.33 17.19 -21.39
N ALA A 708 -9.51 16.66 -20.48
CA ALA A 708 -9.17 17.25 -19.19
C ALA A 708 -7.72 16.92 -18.81
N PRO A 709 -7.01 17.81 -18.10
CA PRO A 709 -7.39 19.19 -17.80
C PRO A 709 -7.35 20.09 -19.04
N SER A 710 -8.07 21.21 -19.04
CA SER A 710 -8.06 22.13 -20.18
C SER A 710 -6.65 22.72 -20.39
N ARG A 711 -6.01 22.41 -21.52
CA ARG A 711 -4.63 22.86 -21.80
C ARG A 711 -4.46 24.39 -21.73
N ASN A 712 -5.47 25.14 -22.15
CA ASN A 712 -5.44 26.61 -22.16
C ASN A 712 -5.54 27.22 -20.75
N SER A 713 -6.07 26.47 -19.77
CA SER A 713 -6.27 26.94 -18.40
C SER A 713 -5.35 26.21 -17.41
N TRP A 714 -4.65 25.17 -17.85
CA TRP A 714 -3.80 24.33 -17.01
C TRP A 714 -2.74 25.14 -16.26
N ASN A 715 -1.95 25.94 -16.98
CA ASN A 715 -0.95 26.83 -16.38
C ASN A 715 -1.58 27.88 -15.44
N ASN A 716 -2.81 28.34 -15.72
CA ASN A 716 -3.49 29.30 -14.85
C ASN A 716 -3.83 28.68 -13.48
N TYR A 717 -4.18 27.38 -13.43
CA TYR A 717 -4.44 26.71 -12.17
C TYR A 717 -3.16 26.56 -11.31
N PHE A 718 -2.00 26.29 -11.93
CA PHE A 718 -0.72 26.33 -11.24
C PHE A 718 -0.37 27.73 -10.74
N ASN A 719 -0.56 28.75 -11.58
CA ASN A 719 -0.34 30.14 -11.16
C ASN A 719 -1.20 30.52 -9.95
N LEU A 720 -2.44 30.04 -9.88
CA LEU A 720 -3.31 30.27 -8.71
C LEU A 720 -2.81 29.55 -7.46
N MET A 721 -2.23 28.35 -7.58
CA MET A 721 -1.56 27.68 -6.45
C MET A 721 -0.30 28.42 -6.01
N ILE A 722 0.49 28.95 -6.94
CA ILE A 722 1.68 29.79 -6.66
C ILE A 722 1.27 31.09 -5.96
N THR A 723 0.21 31.75 -6.43
CA THR A 723 -0.36 32.94 -5.75
C THR A 723 -0.80 32.58 -4.34
N PHE A 724 -1.47 31.43 -4.15
CA PHE A 724 -1.84 30.97 -2.82
C PHE A 724 -0.61 30.80 -1.92
N ALA A 725 0.42 30.09 -2.39
CA ALA A 725 1.64 29.84 -1.64
C ALA A 725 2.34 31.13 -1.20
N ASN A 726 2.42 32.14 -2.07
CA ASN A 726 3.05 33.41 -1.77
C ASN A 726 2.25 34.27 -0.79
N ASP A 727 0.94 34.36 -0.98
CA ASP A 727 0.11 35.31 -0.23
C ASP A 727 -0.32 34.76 1.14
N ARG A 728 -0.49 33.43 1.25
CA ARG A 728 -1.15 32.79 2.39
C ARG A 728 -0.49 33.07 3.75
N PRO A 729 0.86 33.01 3.91
CA PRO A 729 1.48 33.23 5.22
C PRO A 729 1.13 34.59 5.84
N GLN A 730 1.14 35.67 5.05
CA GLN A 730 0.84 37.01 5.55
C GLN A 730 -0.60 37.11 6.07
N TYR A 731 -1.58 36.63 5.29
CA TYR A 731 -2.99 36.62 5.73
C TYR A 731 -3.20 35.71 6.93
N GLN A 732 -2.54 34.55 6.99
CA GLN A 732 -2.64 33.66 8.14
C GLN A 732 -2.11 34.31 9.43
N ARG A 733 -0.99 35.05 9.39
CA ARG A 733 -0.50 35.83 10.53
C ARG A 733 -1.52 36.87 10.99
N GLN A 734 -2.13 37.61 10.06
CA GLN A 734 -3.20 38.56 10.38
C GLN A 734 -4.41 37.89 11.05
N HIS A 735 -4.81 36.71 10.57
CA HIS A 735 -5.93 35.96 11.14
C HIS A 735 -5.63 35.49 12.57
N ILE A 736 -4.42 35.02 12.83
CA ILE A 736 -3.96 34.62 14.17
C ILE A 736 -3.97 35.84 15.09
N ARG A 737 -3.36 36.96 14.67
CA ARG A 737 -3.34 38.19 15.46
C ARG A 737 -4.74 38.68 15.83
N SER A 738 -5.62 38.74 14.84
CA SER A 738 -7.01 39.14 15.06
C SER A 738 -7.77 38.19 15.99
N ARG A 739 -7.52 36.87 15.90
CA ARG A 739 -8.22 35.87 16.71
C ARG A 739 -7.81 35.89 18.19
N PHE A 740 -6.53 36.12 18.45
CA PHE A 740 -5.93 36.02 19.78
C PHE A 740 -5.58 37.37 20.41
N GLY A 741 -5.88 38.49 19.74
CA GLY A 741 -5.66 39.84 20.28
C GLY A 741 -4.19 40.25 20.34
N ILE A 742 -3.38 39.77 19.39
CA ILE A 742 -1.94 40.02 19.34
C ILE A 742 -1.68 41.34 18.59
N ALA A 743 -0.89 42.23 19.20
CA ALA A 743 -0.68 43.59 18.71
C ALA A 743 0.06 43.65 17.35
N SER A 744 1.18 42.92 17.25
CA SER A 744 2.06 42.94 16.08
C SER A 744 2.80 41.62 15.92
N ASP A 745 3.45 41.47 14.76
CA ASP A 745 4.45 40.44 14.55
C ASP A 745 5.81 40.97 15.08
N VAL A 746 6.74 40.08 15.42
CA VAL A 746 8.13 40.38 15.83
C VAL A 746 9.08 39.50 15.02
N THR A 747 10.26 39.99 14.72
CA THR A 747 11.33 39.24 14.05
C THR A 747 12.29 38.69 15.09
N ILE A 748 12.57 37.39 15.01
CA ILE A 748 13.57 36.73 15.85
C ILE A 748 14.73 36.33 14.94
N THR A 749 15.88 36.97 15.14
CA THR A 749 17.13 36.64 14.48
C THR A 749 17.93 35.72 15.39
N LEU A 750 18.22 34.51 14.91
CA LEU A 750 19.02 33.52 15.61
C LEU A 750 20.36 33.38 14.90
N ASP A 751 21.44 33.29 15.65
CA ASP A 751 22.81 33.19 15.13
C ASP A 751 23.60 32.18 15.96
N VAL A 752 24.73 31.74 15.40
CA VAL A 752 25.70 30.88 16.10
C VAL A 752 27.10 31.37 15.81
N ASN A 753 28.03 31.17 16.74
CA ASN A 753 29.43 31.50 16.47
C ASN A 753 30.05 30.59 15.38
N ASN A 754 29.56 29.37 15.22
CA ASN A 754 29.95 28.42 14.19
C ASN A 754 28.86 27.32 14.06
N ASP A 755 28.30 27.18 12.86
CA ASP A 755 27.21 26.24 12.54
C ASP A 755 27.63 24.78 12.47
N LEU A 756 28.93 24.50 12.40
CA LEU A 756 29.49 23.16 12.58
C LEU A 756 29.57 22.74 14.05
N GLN A 757 29.48 23.69 14.99
CA GLN A 757 29.65 23.44 16.42
C GLN A 757 28.32 23.24 17.16
N GLY A 758 27.22 23.64 16.56
CA GLY A 758 25.90 23.47 17.13
C GLY A 758 24.83 24.22 16.36
N THR A 759 23.58 23.97 16.73
CA THR A 759 22.39 24.58 16.15
C THR A 759 21.50 25.16 17.25
N VAL A 760 20.56 26.01 16.85
CA VAL A 760 19.51 26.54 17.72
C VAL A 760 18.19 25.93 17.32
N ARG A 761 17.43 25.47 18.30
CA ARG A 761 16.01 25.15 18.18
C ARG A 761 15.20 26.34 18.67
N ILE A 762 14.13 26.65 17.98
CA ILE A 762 13.10 27.58 18.44
C ILE A 762 11.76 26.86 18.42
N ASN A 763 11.13 26.81 19.60
CA ASN A 763 9.91 26.06 19.87
C ASN A 763 10.01 24.61 19.35
N SER A 764 9.42 24.32 18.19
CA SER A 764 9.35 22.98 17.61
C SER A 764 10.24 22.72 16.38
N ILE A 765 11.02 23.71 15.93
CA ILE A 765 11.87 23.58 14.75
C ILE A 765 13.35 23.77 15.10
N ASP A 766 14.18 22.86 14.60
CA ASP A 766 15.64 23.02 14.61
C ASP A 766 16.04 23.91 13.41
N ILE A 767 16.87 24.92 13.63
CA ILE A 767 17.37 25.79 12.57
C ILE A 767 18.59 25.12 11.93
N CYS A 768 18.32 24.18 11.03
CA CYS A 768 19.32 23.42 10.28
C CYS A 768 18.75 22.91 8.94
N GLU A 769 19.63 22.47 8.05
CA GLU A 769 19.27 21.97 6.71
C GLU A 769 18.27 20.80 6.70
N ALA A 770 18.22 20.02 7.78
CA ALA A 770 17.31 18.88 7.90
C ALA A 770 15.85 19.32 8.09
N THR A 771 15.61 20.55 8.55
CA THR A 771 14.26 21.09 8.75
C THR A 771 13.73 21.63 7.42
N PRO A 772 12.57 21.14 6.92
CA PRO A 772 12.02 21.59 5.64
C PRO A 772 11.84 23.11 5.56
N GLY A 773 12.46 23.73 4.56
CA GLY A 773 12.34 25.18 4.30
C GLY A 773 13.42 26.04 4.97
N ILE A 774 14.32 25.43 5.73
CA ILE A 774 15.52 26.07 6.27
C ILE A 774 16.70 25.82 5.31
N PRO A 775 17.48 26.84 4.92
CA PRO A 775 18.60 26.67 3.98
C PRO A 775 19.83 26.00 4.62
N GLU A 776 20.77 25.53 3.79
CA GLU A 776 22.00 24.81 4.20
C GLU A 776 22.90 25.61 5.14
N ALA A 777 23.05 26.91 4.88
CA ALA A 777 23.76 27.86 5.76
C ALA A 777 22.73 28.81 6.39
N PRO A 778 22.04 28.39 7.48
CA PRO A 778 20.86 29.10 7.96
C PRO A 778 21.19 30.35 8.78
N TYR A 779 22.39 30.46 9.35
CA TYR A 779 22.73 31.53 10.28
C TYR A 779 23.42 32.73 9.60
N PRO A 780 23.09 33.97 10.01
CA PRO A 780 21.98 34.33 10.89
C PRO A 780 20.63 34.04 10.21
N TRP A 781 19.70 33.49 10.99
CA TRP A 781 18.37 33.06 10.56
C TRP A 781 17.29 34.01 11.07
N ASP A 782 16.42 34.50 10.19
CA ASP A 782 15.28 35.34 10.57
C ASP A 782 13.97 34.57 10.53
N GLY A 783 13.22 34.60 11.63
CA GLY A 783 11.87 34.07 11.75
C GLY A 783 10.86 35.10 12.21
N ILE A 784 9.65 35.08 11.64
CA ILE A 784 8.56 35.97 12.07
C ILE A 784 7.70 35.25 13.11
N TYR A 785 7.59 35.84 14.29
CA TYR A 785 6.82 35.39 15.45
C TYR A 785 5.84 36.47 15.92
N PHE A 786 5.22 36.28 17.09
CA PHE A 786 4.12 37.10 17.58
C PHE A 786 4.48 37.82 18.88
N HIS A 787 4.15 39.11 18.95
CA HIS A 787 4.35 39.95 20.13
C HIS A 787 3.63 39.39 21.37
N ASN A 788 4.32 39.35 22.51
CA ASN A 788 3.81 38.85 23.81
C ASN A 788 3.38 37.37 23.82
N ILE A 789 3.81 36.55 22.86
CA ILE A 789 3.62 35.10 22.92
C ILE A 789 4.94 34.48 23.41
N PRO A 790 4.98 33.80 24.57
CA PRO A 790 6.20 33.18 25.07
C PRO A 790 6.79 32.21 24.05
N ILE A 791 8.09 32.28 23.83
CA ILE A 791 8.86 31.36 22.99
C ILE A 791 9.91 30.65 23.84
N GLU A 792 10.32 29.47 23.38
CA GLU A 792 11.47 28.75 23.92
C GLU A 792 12.55 28.64 22.85
N VAL A 793 13.80 28.95 23.21
CA VAL A 793 14.97 28.71 22.36
C VAL A 793 15.95 27.80 23.09
N GLU A 794 16.50 26.83 22.38
CA GLU A 794 17.43 25.82 22.91
C GLU A 794 18.69 25.78 22.05
N ALA A 795 19.86 25.95 22.64
CA ALA A 795 21.14 25.74 22.00
C ALA A 795 21.54 24.26 22.07
N LYS A 796 21.73 23.64 20.91
CA LYS A 796 22.03 22.20 20.75
C LYS A 796 23.43 22.03 20.18
N ALA A 797 24.38 21.70 21.05
CA ALA A 797 25.76 21.49 20.64
C ALA A 797 25.91 20.26 19.74
N ALA A 798 26.76 20.35 18.72
CA ALA A 798 27.17 19.22 17.91
C ALA A 798 28.11 18.29 18.70
N PRO A 799 28.27 17.01 18.30
CA PRO A 799 29.25 16.12 18.93
C PRO A 799 30.65 16.73 18.97
N GLY A 800 31.28 16.72 20.15
CA GLY A 800 32.62 17.32 20.38
C GLY A 800 32.59 18.77 20.90
N TYR A 801 31.41 19.38 21.01
CA TYR A 801 31.22 20.74 21.49
C TYR A 801 30.25 20.80 22.67
N THR A 802 30.31 21.91 23.41
CA THR A 802 29.35 22.28 24.44
C THR A 802 28.83 23.67 24.19
N PHE A 803 27.58 23.90 24.54
CA PHE A 803 27.05 25.24 24.66
C PHE A 803 27.79 25.99 25.78
N SER A 804 28.24 27.21 25.49
CA SER A 804 28.94 28.08 26.44
C SER A 804 27.99 29.10 27.05
N HIS A 805 27.41 29.96 26.21
CA HIS A 805 26.50 31.03 26.62
C HIS A 805 25.75 31.65 25.44
N TRP A 806 24.73 32.44 25.75
CA TRP A 806 24.00 33.29 24.82
C TRP A 806 24.59 34.71 24.80
N GLU A 807 24.72 35.29 23.61
CA GLU A 807 25.00 36.71 23.36
C GLU A 807 23.76 37.37 22.69
N GLY A 808 23.63 38.69 22.79
CA GLY A 808 22.59 39.47 22.10
C GLY A 808 21.60 40.14 23.06
N ASP A 809 20.32 40.14 22.71
CA ASP A 809 19.25 40.76 23.51
C ASP A 809 18.86 39.95 24.75
N ALA A 810 19.31 38.70 24.84
CA ALA A 810 19.28 37.90 26.07
C ALA A 810 20.63 37.20 26.27
N GLU A 811 21.14 37.25 27.50
CA GLU A 811 22.40 36.63 27.92
C GLU A 811 22.13 35.51 28.93
N GLY A 812 22.96 34.46 28.94
CA GLY A 812 22.85 33.39 29.93
C GLY A 812 23.68 32.16 29.58
N THR A 813 23.96 31.32 30.59
CA THR A 813 24.73 30.07 30.44
C THR A 813 23.84 28.82 30.39
N GLU A 814 22.53 28.98 30.58
CA GLU A 814 21.58 27.89 30.40
C GLU A 814 21.30 27.69 28.91
N PRO A 815 21.34 26.45 28.39
CA PRO A 815 21.12 26.19 26.97
C PRO A 815 19.69 26.50 26.52
N ILE A 816 18.74 26.54 27.45
CA ILE A 816 17.33 26.85 27.17
C ILE A 816 16.98 28.22 27.73
N LEU A 817 16.42 29.09 26.90
CA LEU A 817 15.82 30.36 27.31
C LEU A 817 14.32 30.37 27.02
N SER A 818 13.52 30.78 28.01
CA SER A 818 12.12 31.12 27.82
C SER A 818 11.97 32.64 27.76
N LEU A 819 11.54 33.16 26.62
CA LEU A 819 11.50 34.60 26.33
C LEU A 819 10.08 35.03 25.97
N VAL A 820 9.71 36.27 26.29
CA VAL A 820 8.45 36.88 25.88
C VAL A 820 8.77 38.09 24.98
N PRO A 821 8.83 37.90 23.65
CA PRO A 821 9.30 38.94 22.74
C PRO A 821 8.28 40.09 22.65
N GLN A 822 8.73 41.31 22.95
CA GLN A 822 7.95 42.54 22.81
C GLN A 822 8.35 43.36 21.58
N GLU A 823 9.58 43.17 21.13
CA GLU A 823 10.20 43.80 19.97
C GLU A 823 11.01 42.74 19.23
N ASP A 824 11.66 43.14 18.13
CA ASP A 824 12.55 42.24 17.39
C ASP A 824 13.72 41.82 18.31
N LEU A 825 14.14 40.55 18.24
CA LEU A 825 15.20 39.99 19.08
C LEU A 825 16.34 39.44 18.22
N TYR A 826 17.58 39.69 18.63
CA TYR A 826 18.78 39.02 18.15
C TYR A 826 19.37 38.16 19.27
N LEU A 827 19.55 36.87 19.00
CA LEU A 827 20.17 35.92 19.92
C LEU A 827 21.25 35.12 19.20
N LYS A 828 22.40 34.96 19.85
CA LYS A 828 23.51 34.17 19.33
C LYS A 828 23.94 33.12 20.33
N ALA A 829 23.88 31.85 19.94
CA ALA A 829 24.43 30.76 20.73
C ALA A 829 25.94 30.65 20.49
N VAL A 830 26.73 30.65 21.56
CA VAL A 830 28.17 30.43 21.50
C VAL A 830 28.46 29.01 21.95
N PHE A 831 29.02 28.21 21.04
CA PHE A 831 29.54 26.89 21.31
C PHE A 831 31.07 26.96 21.46
N THR A 832 31.61 26.12 22.32
CA THR A 832 33.06 25.93 22.45
C THR A 832 33.37 24.46 22.29
N GLU A 833 34.57 24.15 21.80
CA GLU A 833 35.09 22.78 21.87
C GLU A 833 34.99 22.31 23.32
N ASN A 834 34.58 21.05 23.49
CA ASN A 834 34.70 20.41 24.78
C ASN A 834 36.15 20.54 25.23
N ALA A 835 36.37 20.89 26.51
CA ALA A 835 37.69 20.74 27.09
C ALA A 835 38.14 19.32 26.75
N VAL A 836 39.29 19.20 26.07
CA VAL A 836 39.87 17.91 25.70
C VAL A 836 40.18 17.17 27.00
N ASN A 837 39.19 16.50 27.56
CA ASN A 837 39.43 15.15 28.00
C ASN A 837 39.63 14.44 26.68
N GLU A 838 40.85 13.97 26.41
CA GLU A 838 41.07 13.01 25.34
C GLU A 838 39.89 12.04 25.42
N ALA A 839 39.09 11.94 24.36
CA ALA A 839 38.17 10.84 24.29
C ALA A 839 39.07 9.61 24.32
N ASP A 840 39.20 9.00 25.50
CA ASP A 840 39.97 7.79 25.66
C ASP A 840 39.33 6.83 24.67
N ILE A 841 40.09 6.45 23.64
CA ILE A 841 39.64 5.40 22.74
C ILE A 841 39.42 4.19 23.64
N ILE A 842 38.17 3.81 23.89
CA ILE A 842 37.92 2.68 24.78
C ILE A 842 38.16 1.39 24.00
N HIS A 843 37.68 1.33 22.76
CA HIS A 843 37.93 0.23 21.82
C HIS A 843 38.03 0.74 20.39
N TYR A 844 38.85 0.12 19.55
CA TYR A 844 39.01 0.47 18.15
C TYR A 844 39.21 -0.79 17.29
N TRP A 845 38.58 -0.81 16.12
CA TRP A 845 38.76 -1.81 15.08
C TRP A 845 39.03 -1.11 13.75
N HIS A 846 40.09 -1.50 13.05
CA HIS A 846 40.45 -1.03 11.71
C HIS A 846 40.19 -2.07 10.61
N PHE A 847 40.01 -3.34 10.98
CA PHE A 847 39.69 -4.47 10.08
C PHE A 847 40.72 -4.82 8.98
N ASN A 848 41.71 -3.95 8.72
CA ASN A 848 42.77 -4.17 7.72
C ASN A 848 43.65 -5.40 7.96
N SER A 849 43.67 -5.94 9.18
CA SER A 849 44.48 -7.12 9.55
C SER A 849 43.64 -8.39 9.76
N LEU A 850 42.35 -8.37 9.43
CA LEU A 850 41.51 -9.55 9.59
C LEU A 850 41.99 -10.69 8.69
N PRO A 851 41.93 -11.96 9.17
CA PRO A 851 42.29 -13.10 8.35
C PRO A 851 41.30 -13.30 7.20
N SER A 852 41.74 -13.99 6.15
CA SER A 852 40.87 -14.37 5.04
C SER A 852 39.99 -15.56 5.44
N GLY A 853 38.76 -15.61 4.91
CA GLY A 853 37.80 -16.68 5.19
C GLY A 853 36.75 -16.30 6.23
N THR A 854 36.09 -17.32 6.77
CA THR A 854 35.00 -17.19 7.73
C THR A 854 35.52 -16.84 9.12
N LEU A 855 34.96 -15.79 9.72
CA LEU A 855 35.26 -15.28 11.05
C LEU A 855 34.08 -15.61 11.98
N THR A 856 34.37 -16.04 13.20
CA THR A 856 33.36 -16.30 14.25
C THR A 856 33.31 -15.17 15.28
N GLU A 857 34.45 -14.54 15.51
CA GLU A 857 34.64 -13.41 16.41
C GLU A 857 35.73 -12.48 15.87
N VAL A 858 35.64 -11.20 16.20
CA VAL A 858 36.60 -10.17 15.81
C VAL A 858 36.91 -9.30 17.03
N GLU A 859 38.10 -9.47 17.58
CA GLU A 859 38.62 -8.66 18.68
C GLU A 859 38.97 -7.23 18.24
N SER A 860 38.87 -6.28 19.16
CA SER A 860 39.32 -4.91 18.95
C SER A 860 40.83 -4.85 18.73
N ASP A 861 41.27 -4.12 17.70
CA ASP A 861 42.68 -3.83 17.42
C ASP A 861 43.33 -2.99 18.55
N TYR A 862 42.53 -2.20 19.26
CA TYR A 862 42.94 -1.53 20.48
C TYR A 862 41.81 -1.52 21.51
N SER A 863 42.18 -1.64 22.78
CA SER A 863 41.25 -1.56 23.90
C SER A 863 41.92 -0.94 25.12
N ALA A 864 41.30 0.07 25.72
CA ALA A 864 41.73 0.68 26.98
C ALA A 864 41.16 -0.05 28.21
N VAL A 865 40.06 -0.80 28.06
CA VAL A 865 39.37 -1.44 29.20
C VAL A 865 38.87 -2.84 28.81
N GLY A 866 39.56 -3.90 29.25
CA GLY A 866 39.16 -5.28 28.95
C GLY A 866 39.24 -5.63 27.45
N THR A 867 38.52 -6.66 27.01
CA THR A 867 38.51 -7.10 25.60
C THR A 867 37.15 -6.83 25.00
N ALA A 868 37.08 -6.10 23.89
CA ALA A 868 35.85 -5.97 23.12
C ALA A 868 35.85 -6.88 21.89
N LEU A 869 34.69 -7.43 21.58
CA LEU A 869 34.48 -8.47 20.58
C LEU A 869 33.30 -8.11 19.69
N ILE A 870 33.44 -8.35 18.39
CA ILE A 870 32.32 -8.43 17.46
C ILE A 870 32.07 -9.89 17.15
N THR A 871 30.87 -10.40 17.42
CA THR A 871 30.46 -11.77 17.13
C THR A 871 29.20 -11.79 16.28
N TYR A 872 28.94 -12.91 15.60
CA TYR A 872 27.72 -13.10 14.82
C TYR A 872 27.02 -14.42 15.15
N PRO A 873 26.60 -14.65 16.42
CA PRO A 873 25.99 -15.92 16.84
C PRO A 873 24.64 -16.19 16.18
N GLY A 874 24.25 -17.46 16.13
CA GLY A 874 22.95 -17.93 15.61
C GLY A 874 23.08 -19.18 14.72
N SER A 875 21.94 -19.69 14.25
CA SER A 875 21.86 -21.01 13.57
C SER A 875 21.74 -20.95 12.05
N GLY A 876 21.45 -19.77 11.46
CA GLY A 876 21.32 -19.59 10.01
C GLY A 876 22.66 -19.64 9.25
N ALA A 877 22.61 -19.71 7.91
CA ALA A 877 23.77 -19.88 7.02
C ALA A 877 24.73 -18.66 6.92
N GLY A 878 24.40 -17.53 7.57
CA GLY A 878 25.19 -16.30 7.52
C GLY A 878 26.49 -16.38 8.33
N TYR A 879 27.52 -15.63 7.93
CA TYR A 879 28.81 -15.59 8.62
C TYR A 879 29.57 -14.27 8.40
N LEU A 880 30.58 -14.00 9.23
CA LEU A 880 31.47 -12.85 9.07
C LEU A 880 32.65 -13.21 8.14
N ASP A 881 33.05 -12.31 7.25
CA ASP A 881 34.30 -12.43 6.51
C ASP A 881 34.95 -11.06 6.26
N THR A 882 36.22 -11.08 5.89
CA THR A 882 36.93 -9.88 5.44
C THR A 882 36.60 -9.60 3.99
N ARG A 883 36.37 -8.33 3.66
CA ARG A 883 36.15 -7.86 2.29
C ARG A 883 37.14 -6.75 1.93
N THR A 884 37.79 -6.90 0.78
CA THR A 884 38.58 -5.86 0.10
C THR A 884 37.81 -5.28 -1.08
N HIS A 885 38.28 -4.13 -1.58
CA HIS A 885 37.64 -3.39 -2.68
C HIS A 885 37.40 -4.19 -3.96
N ARG A 886 36.33 -3.81 -4.68
CA ARG A 886 36.00 -4.25 -6.05
C ARG A 886 35.46 -3.08 -6.84
N ALA A 887 35.89 -2.93 -8.10
CA ALA A 887 35.51 -1.80 -8.96
C ALA A 887 33.98 -1.62 -9.18
N ALA A 888 33.18 -2.68 -9.01
CA ALA A 888 31.72 -2.64 -9.18
C ALA A 888 30.95 -2.33 -7.87
N ASP A 889 31.64 -2.31 -6.74
CA ASP A 889 31.03 -2.17 -5.40
C ASP A 889 32.15 -1.73 -4.42
N PRO A 890 32.49 -0.42 -4.44
CA PRO A 890 33.62 0.13 -3.69
C PRO A 890 33.37 0.09 -2.18
N VAL A 891 34.44 -0.03 -1.40
CA VAL A 891 34.38 0.00 0.07
C VAL A 891 34.76 1.41 0.55
N SER A 892 34.20 1.83 1.69
CA SER A 892 34.45 3.17 2.25
C SER A 892 35.95 3.43 2.50
N ASN A 893 36.41 4.65 2.19
CA ASN A 893 37.78 5.11 2.45
C ASN A 893 38.09 5.33 3.94
N LEU A 894 37.11 5.15 4.83
CA LEU A 894 37.27 5.34 6.27
C LEU A 894 38.31 4.41 6.93
N ASN A 895 38.60 3.25 6.32
CA ASN A 895 39.58 2.29 6.82
C ASN A 895 40.94 2.35 6.10
N LEU A 896 41.26 3.42 5.38
CA LEU A 896 42.57 3.57 4.74
C LEU A 896 43.69 3.81 5.76
N LEU A 897 44.84 3.17 5.55
CA LEU A 897 46.08 3.62 6.18
C LEU A 897 46.55 4.93 5.51
N MET A 898 47.26 5.79 6.26
CA MET A 898 47.70 7.11 5.76
C MET A 898 48.50 7.07 4.45
N ASP A 899 49.12 5.93 4.12
CA ASP A 899 49.94 5.73 2.92
C ASP A 899 49.27 4.83 1.86
N GLN A 900 47.95 4.60 1.95
CA GLN A 900 47.20 3.79 1.00
C GLN A 900 46.43 4.64 -0.01
N GLU A 901 46.42 4.20 -1.26
CA GLU A 901 45.57 4.79 -2.30
C GLU A 901 44.09 4.59 -1.95
N PRO A 902 43.17 5.45 -2.43
CA PRO A 902 41.74 5.25 -2.29
C PRO A 902 41.34 3.81 -2.63
N ASP A 903 40.30 3.28 -1.98
CA ASP A 903 39.79 1.94 -2.23
C ASP A 903 40.73 0.78 -1.83
N GLN A 904 41.74 1.00 -0.99
CA GLN A 904 42.62 -0.09 -0.51
C GLN A 904 42.32 -0.61 0.90
N GLY A 905 41.35 -0.02 1.61
CA GLY A 905 40.93 -0.46 2.94
C GLY A 905 40.18 -1.79 2.93
N ALA A 906 40.31 -2.58 3.99
CA ALA A 906 39.47 -3.75 4.24
C ALA A 906 38.33 -3.43 5.21
N VAL A 907 37.23 -4.19 5.10
CA VAL A 907 36.07 -4.08 5.99
C VAL A 907 35.67 -5.45 6.50
N LEU A 908 35.10 -5.49 7.71
CA LEU A 908 34.33 -6.63 8.18
C LEU A 908 32.97 -6.65 7.47
N ARG A 909 32.58 -7.78 6.89
CA ARG A 909 31.29 -7.97 6.22
C ARG A 909 30.52 -9.12 6.85
N VAL A 910 29.22 -8.91 7.04
CA VAL A 910 28.25 -9.99 7.23
C VAL A 910 27.83 -10.52 5.86
N ARG A 911 28.12 -11.78 5.55
CA ARG A 911 27.70 -12.43 4.31
C ARG A 911 26.47 -13.30 4.55
N ASN A 912 25.50 -13.24 3.64
CA ASN A 912 24.21 -13.95 3.72
C ASN A 912 23.50 -13.70 5.06
N PRO A 913 23.17 -12.44 5.39
CA PRO A 913 22.53 -12.10 6.65
C PRO A 913 21.24 -12.92 6.85
N SER A 914 21.00 -13.39 8.07
CA SER A 914 19.85 -14.21 8.44
C SER A 914 19.15 -13.60 9.64
N ASN A 915 17.82 -13.63 9.65
CA ASN A 915 16.97 -13.25 10.78
C ASN A 915 17.15 -14.14 12.03
N THR A 916 17.94 -15.22 11.94
CA THR A 916 18.28 -16.10 13.07
C THR A 916 19.69 -15.86 13.61
N ARG A 917 20.36 -14.78 13.19
CA ARG A 917 21.70 -14.38 13.66
C ARG A 917 21.72 -12.89 13.99
N GLU A 918 22.48 -12.52 15.00
CA GLU A 918 22.62 -11.13 15.45
C GLU A 918 24.08 -10.71 15.44
N LEU A 919 24.38 -9.49 14.96
CA LEU A 919 25.70 -8.91 15.07
C LEU A 919 25.84 -8.28 16.45
N ILE A 920 26.61 -8.92 17.32
CA ILE A 920 26.77 -8.49 18.70
C ILE A 920 28.15 -7.85 18.85
N VAL A 921 28.17 -6.56 19.18
CA VAL A 921 29.36 -5.86 19.64
C VAL A 921 29.34 -5.88 21.16
N SER A 922 30.21 -6.69 21.77
CA SER A 922 30.35 -6.80 23.22
C SER A 922 31.56 -5.99 23.66
N ALA A 923 31.34 -4.99 24.49
CA ALA A 923 32.37 -4.19 25.15
C ALA A 923 32.12 -4.24 26.67
N PRO A 924 33.15 -4.51 27.49
CA PRO A 924 33.03 -4.72 28.94
C PRO A 924 32.79 -3.44 29.76
#